data_AF-B7RKD7-F1
#
_entry.id   AF-B7RKD7-F1
#
_cell.length_a   1.000
_cell.length_b   1.000
_cell.length_c   1.000
_cell.angle_alpha   90.00
_cell.angle_beta   90.00
_cell.angle_gamma   90.00
#
_symmetry.space_group_name_H-M   'P 1'
#
loop_
_entity.id
_entity.type
_entity.pdbx_description
1 polymer ?
#
loop_
_entity_poly.entity_id
_entity_poly.type
_entity_poly.pdbx_seq_one_letter_code
_entity_poly.pdbx_strand_id
1 'polypeptide(L)'
;MFNSIMARLAFILGAMVAMTAAAIVISWMIFQSIDESMTALTNDRLPELRATAVVKEAADQTRRLLSDLLIVETEAAWEGKKGEVASLMTSFSDALAQLPASDTDVEASNLSKVEQSLANLLVARETELRTAQDLAAMVESAFALATSVSVVLEEASDAALFDMSLRGEETITVIDETLSKLVEDDFNMYQTVLEIRADVGLLSGLALTMSQTYSSGLKSIVTDLATSSISRLRTKADENAGTLEFAELLPALINATDIFESAFTETGIAANSNDILAARLEVDRVLSPALDDIHFNLILGTDDAKTANSQSIDTLLNVEVKGMREKAQLDAATKQFFATILTAALARSEAELSQRQSELTAESALIQELASKESAQMAELVNQLIAFASVDSGIAKLRRQSFSAVAAASLAAKNAAAAVDAIALETSVFSDLALEQIALTATTLQSDVDGAGLQLGKIALISVLLGLAAPVLVWAMVTRPLNRVTSVTERLASGDLSEIRGLRQGSGELGRLASALHVFRDGALKTIALQEEEKRRDQAAIEAEREAERLRQEDEKRQKDETAERERLESERKALEAEKTQKAQAMIEAERKERMQEQETIVSALAQGLTHLSAGDLTYQIKTEFPGPYEALRQDFNTAVSQLAEHIIRLRESSAIIEDSSAHLAMASGDLGRRTETNAATLEKVANAIRELANSVSISAEGATSADVAARGVEQDAAISRDVVMETTSAMAEVEMSFSKIISIVDVIDSIAFQTNLLALNAGVEAARAGQAGQGFAVVASEVRSLAQRCTEAASEINAVVKETNETVERGVALTSKADVSIATILEGIGRVSKAMNTIALSATEQSKNVSDVNEAVTRLDQSTQKNAAMFEETAATNQSLAQEAKALTNIVSAFQTTAESGNVNQIAKHKRSSVA
;
A
#
# COMPACT_ATOMS: atom_id res chain seq x y z
N MET A 1 58.68 103.59 30.41
CA MET A 1 59.81 102.71 30.03
C MET A 1 59.88 102.37 28.52
N PHE A 2 59.18 103.08 27.60
CA PHE A 2 59.08 102.66 26.19
C PHE A 2 59.49 103.76 25.19
N ASN A 3 60.75 104.24 25.26
CA ASN A 3 61.30 105.21 24.30
C ASN A 3 62.33 104.62 23.31
N SER A 4 62.71 103.35 23.43
CA SER A 4 63.43 102.63 22.37
C SER A 4 62.44 101.81 21.52
N ILE A 5 62.74 101.64 20.24
CA ILE A 5 61.97 100.77 19.33
C ILE A 5 62.05 99.31 19.80
N MET A 6 63.23 98.87 20.27
CA MET A 6 63.45 97.57 20.92
C MET A 6 62.44 97.28 22.04
N ALA A 7 62.23 98.20 22.99
CA ALA A 7 61.33 97.95 24.12
C ALA A 7 59.87 97.80 23.68
N ARG A 8 59.46 98.51 22.62
CA ARG A 8 58.10 98.45 22.06
C ARG A 8 57.86 97.12 21.32
N LEU A 9 58.86 96.63 20.57
CA LEU A 9 58.82 95.31 19.94
C LEU A 9 58.82 94.18 20.97
N ALA A 10 59.64 94.28 22.02
CA ALA A 10 59.73 93.29 23.10
C ALA A 10 58.39 93.10 23.85
N PHE A 11 57.62 94.17 24.05
CA PHE A 11 56.28 94.06 24.66
C PHE A 11 55.29 93.28 23.79
N ILE A 12 55.27 93.54 22.48
CA ILE A 12 54.39 92.82 21.54
C ILE A 12 54.78 91.34 21.46
N LEU A 13 56.08 91.04 21.35
CA LEU A 13 56.60 89.66 21.38
C LEU A 13 56.26 88.93 22.68
N GLY A 14 56.43 89.59 23.84
CA GLY A 14 56.08 89.02 25.14
C GLY A 14 54.59 88.68 25.27
N ALA A 15 53.70 89.56 24.78
CA ALA A 15 52.26 89.30 24.74
C ALA A 15 51.89 88.11 23.84
N MET A 16 52.56 87.96 22.68
CA MET A 16 52.37 86.81 21.80
C MET A 16 52.86 85.50 22.44
N VAL A 17 54.04 85.49 23.07
CA VAL A 17 54.58 84.30 23.74
C VAL A 17 53.69 83.86 24.92
N ALA A 18 53.18 84.80 25.72
CA ALA A 18 52.26 84.49 26.81
C ALA A 18 50.94 83.86 26.30
N MET A 19 50.41 84.37 25.18
CA MET A 19 49.27 83.78 24.48
C MET A 19 49.54 82.35 24.00
N THR A 20 50.70 82.08 23.39
CA THR A 20 51.05 80.72 22.95
C THR A 20 51.19 79.75 24.13
N ALA A 21 51.79 80.19 25.23
CA ALA A 21 51.91 79.38 26.44
C ALA A 21 50.54 79.03 27.05
N ALA A 22 49.62 80.00 27.14
CA ALA A 22 48.26 79.75 27.62
C ALA A 22 47.48 78.78 26.71
N ALA A 23 47.65 78.90 25.38
CA ALA A 23 47.05 77.99 24.42
C ALA A 23 47.55 76.54 24.58
N ILE A 24 48.84 76.36 24.82
CA ILE A 24 49.45 75.04 25.05
C ILE A 24 48.89 74.39 26.33
N VAL A 25 48.81 75.14 27.45
CA VAL A 25 48.28 74.60 28.72
C VAL A 25 46.81 74.21 28.60
N ILE A 26 45.98 75.04 27.96
CA ILE A 26 44.56 74.73 27.72
C ILE A 26 44.42 73.50 26.81
N SER A 27 45.19 73.43 25.72
CA SER A 27 45.18 72.27 24.82
C SER A 27 45.66 70.98 25.49
N TRP A 28 46.55 71.06 26.48
CA TRP A 28 47.02 69.91 27.25
C TRP A 28 45.97 69.41 28.25
N MET A 29 45.29 70.31 28.98
CA MET A 29 44.16 69.95 29.84
C MET A 29 43.02 69.28 29.07
N ILE A 30 42.67 69.83 27.89
CA ILE A 30 41.69 69.23 26.97
C ILE A 30 42.13 67.82 26.55
N PHE A 31 43.39 67.66 26.17
CA PHE A 31 43.92 66.37 25.74
C PHE A 31 43.86 65.34 26.87
N GLN A 32 44.19 65.70 28.11
CA GLN A 32 44.13 64.80 29.26
C GLN A 32 42.69 64.32 29.56
N SER A 33 41.69 65.21 29.55
CA SER A 33 40.28 64.83 29.81
C SER A 33 39.75 63.84 28.75
N ILE A 34 40.14 64.06 27.49
CA ILE A 34 39.86 63.16 26.36
C ILE A 34 40.61 61.84 26.52
N ASP A 35 41.89 61.85 26.91
CA ASP A 35 42.73 60.65 27.10
C ASP A 35 42.22 59.75 28.23
N GLU A 36 41.82 60.33 29.38
CA GLU A 36 41.21 59.60 30.50
C GLU A 36 39.86 58.97 30.08
N SER A 37 38.99 59.73 29.41
CA SER A 37 37.69 59.24 28.91
C SER A 37 37.83 58.15 27.84
N MET A 38 38.77 58.32 26.90
CA MET A 38 39.08 57.33 25.86
C MET A 38 39.74 56.08 26.43
N THR A 39 40.55 56.20 27.48
CA THR A 39 41.18 55.08 28.17
C THR A 39 40.12 54.19 28.82
N ALA A 40 39.20 54.75 29.61
CA ALA A 40 38.11 54.00 30.23
C ALA A 40 37.19 53.32 29.19
N LEU A 41 36.89 54.02 28.09
CA LEU A 41 36.10 53.45 26.99
C LEU A 41 36.83 52.28 26.29
N THR A 42 38.14 52.39 26.07
CA THR A 42 38.93 51.45 25.24
C THR A 42 39.43 50.24 26.02
N ASN A 43 39.83 50.43 27.28
CA ASN A 43 40.48 49.38 28.09
C ASN A 43 39.50 48.65 29.02
N ASP A 44 38.42 49.30 29.44
CA ASP A 44 37.46 48.72 30.40
C ASP A 44 36.15 48.36 29.67
N ARG A 45 35.43 49.36 29.13
CA ARG A 45 34.05 49.17 28.64
C ARG A 45 33.92 48.43 27.31
N LEU A 46 34.83 48.65 26.36
CA LEU A 46 34.82 47.93 25.08
C LEU A 46 35.20 46.44 25.22
N PRO A 47 36.15 46.04 26.10
CA PRO A 47 36.39 44.64 26.43
C PRO A 47 35.22 43.96 27.15
N GLU A 48 34.62 44.60 28.15
CA GLU A 48 33.42 44.11 28.85
C GLU A 48 32.29 43.76 27.85
N LEU A 49 31.92 44.72 26.98
CA LEU A 49 30.87 44.53 25.97
C LEU A 49 31.22 43.46 24.92
N ARG A 50 32.50 43.15 24.70
CA ARG A 50 32.93 42.05 23.83
C ARG A 50 32.80 40.70 24.51
N ALA A 51 33.20 40.58 25.78
CA ALA A 51 33.06 39.34 26.53
C ALA A 51 31.59 38.91 26.64
N THR A 52 30.68 39.84 26.97
CA THR A 52 29.24 39.54 27.02
C THR A 52 28.65 39.15 25.67
N ALA A 53 29.12 39.75 24.57
CA ALA A 53 28.70 39.37 23.21
C ALA A 53 29.14 37.94 22.84
N VAL A 54 30.33 37.49 23.29
CA VAL A 54 30.80 36.11 23.09
C VAL A 54 29.97 35.12 23.92
N VAL A 55 29.69 35.42 25.18
CA VAL A 55 28.80 34.58 26.03
C VAL A 55 27.39 34.49 25.45
N LYS A 56 26.86 35.59 24.88
CA LYS A 56 25.56 35.59 24.21
C LYS A 56 25.52 34.72 22.96
N GLU A 57 26.52 34.80 22.07
CA GLU A 57 26.59 33.90 20.90
C GLU A 57 26.81 32.44 21.32
N ALA A 58 27.57 32.18 22.39
CA ALA A 58 27.69 30.83 22.96
C ALA A 58 26.35 30.31 23.49
N ALA A 59 25.51 31.15 24.11
CA ALA A 59 24.16 30.79 24.54
C ALA A 59 23.20 30.54 23.36
N ASP A 60 23.23 31.39 22.32
CA ASP A 60 22.45 31.17 21.11
C ASP A 60 22.92 29.91 20.33
N GLN A 61 24.23 29.60 20.33
CA GLN A 61 24.75 28.33 19.82
C GLN A 61 24.28 27.13 20.64
N THR A 62 24.27 27.21 21.97
CA THR A 62 23.73 26.14 22.82
C THR A 62 22.23 25.96 22.60
N ARG A 63 21.47 27.05 22.38
CA ARG A 63 20.03 26.94 22.04
C ARG A 63 19.80 26.31 20.66
N ARG A 64 20.67 26.57 19.67
CA ARG A 64 20.66 25.86 18.37
C ARG A 64 20.97 24.37 18.54
N LEU A 65 22.05 24.03 19.25
CA LEU A 65 22.45 22.63 19.49
C LEU A 65 21.41 21.86 20.32
N LEU A 66 20.74 22.51 21.28
CA LEU A 66 19.59 21.94 21.99
C LEU A 66 18.46 21.54 21.03
N SER A 67 18.20 22.32 19.97
CA SER A 67 17.23 21.96 18.94
C SER A 67 17.71 20.76 18.11
N ASP A 68 18.96 20.75 17.67
CA ASP A 68 19.56 19.63 16.90
C ASP A 68 19.48 18.31 17.69
N LEU A 69 19.82 18.33 18.98
CA LEU A 69 19.75 17.17 19.89
C LEU A 69 18.33 16.60 20.04
N LEU A 70 17.28 17.35 19.67
CA LEU A 70 15.91 16.87 19.65
C LEU A 70 15.44 16.31 18.29
N ILE A 71 16.26 16.45 17.26
CA ILE A 71 15.95 16.05 15.86
C ILE A 71 16.76 14.81 15.45
N VAL A 72 17.75 14.39 16.23
CA VAL A 72 18.51 13.15 15.98
C VAL A 72 17.63 11.92 16.16
N GLU A 73 17.52 11.11 15.11
CA GLU A 73 16.78 9.84 15.10
C GLU A 73 17.69 8.59 15.14
N THR A 74 19.02 8.74 15.02
CA THR A 74 19.95 7.60 14.91
C THR A 74 21.15 7.68 15.86
N GLU A 75 21.52 6.53 16.42
CA GLU A 75 22.66 6.35 17.33
C GLU A 75 24.00 6.83 16.73
N ALA A 76 24.21 6.62 15.43
CA ALA A 76 25.42 7.07 14.73
C ALA A 76 25.53 8.61 14.63
N ALA A 77 24.41 9.32 14.46
CA ALA A 77 24.38 10.79 14.50
C ALA A 77 24.43 11.33 15.95
N TRP A 78 23.92 10.54 16.90
CA TRP A 78 23.88 10.88 18.32
C TRP A 78 25.29 11.02 18.93
N GLU A 79 26.20 10.09 18.66
CA GLU A 79 27.60 10.18 19.12
C GLU A 79 28.32 11.44 18.60
N GLY A 80 28.05 11.84 17.35
CA GLY A 80 28.58 13.10 16.81
C GLY A 80 28.11 14.32 17.61
N LYS A 81 26.82 14.39 17.92
CA LYS A 81 26.23 15.50 18.68
C LYS A 81 26.64 15.50 20.17
N LYS A 82 26.91 14.35 20.79
CA LYS A 82 27.57 14.28 22.13
C LYS A 82 28.91 15.03 22.12
N GLY A 83 29.72 14.84 21.06
CA GLY A 83 31.02 15.51 20.90
C GLY A 83 30.88 17.04 20.73
N GLU A 84 29.89 17.49 19.96
CA GLU A 84 29.59 18.92 19.79
C GLU A 84 29.23 19.59 21.14
N VAL A 85 28.44 18.94 22.00
CA VAL A 85 28.09 19.48 23.33
C VAL A 85 29.33 19.69 24.21
N ALA A 86 30.25 18.73 24.24
CA ALA A 86 31.47 18.86 25.04
C ALA A 86 32.39 20.00 24.54
N SER A 87 32.52 20.15 23.21
CA SER A 87 33.29 21.26 22.62
C SER A 87 32.64 22.61 22.90
N LEU A 88 31.31 22.69 22.82
CA LEU A 88 30.56 23.92 23.06
C LEU A 88 30.59 24.34 24.53
N MET A 89 30.46 23.39 25.48
CA MET A 89 30.59 23.71 26.90
C MET A 89 31.99 24.19 27.27
N THR A 90 33.03 23.66 26.63
CA THR A 90 34.40 24.19 26.79
C THR A 90 34.46 25.65 26.33
N SER A 91 33.94 25.94 25.13
CA SER A 91 33.90 27.31 24.58
C SER A 91 33.03 28.28 25.39
N PHE A 92 31.96 27.78 26.01
CA PHE A 92 31.07 28.55 26.89
C PHE A 92 31.75 28.89 28.23
N SER A 93 32.49 27.94 28.80
CA SER A 93 33.32 28.14 30.00
C SER A 93 34.44 29.16 29.74
N ASP A 94 35.15 29.01 28.61
CA ASP A 94 36.18 29.96 28.15
C ASP A 94 35.61 31.37 27.89
N ALA A 95 34.34 31.49 27.51
CA ALA A 95 33.65 32.77 27.32
C ALA A 95 33.32 33.45 28.66
N LEU A 96 32.77 32.71 29.65
CA LEU A 96 32.52 33.25 30.99
C LEU A 96 33.84 33.62 31.71
N ALA A 97 34.91 32.87 31.50
CA ALA A 97 36.23 33.16 32.08
C ALA A 97 36.87 34.48 31.58
N GLN A 98 36.26 35.19 30.63
CA GLN A 98 36.67 36.50 30.14
C GLN A 98 35.90 37.67 30.79
N LEU A 99 34.94 37.41 31.68
CA LEU A 99 34.16 38.43 32.37
C LEU A 99 34.86 38.96 33.64
N PRO A 100 34.47 40.16 34.15
CA PRO A 100 35.14 40.78 35.30
C PRO A 100 34.98 39.97 36.61
N ALA A 101 36.02 40.00 37.44
CA ALA A 101 36.12 39.23 38.69
C ALA A 101 35.18 39.67 39.84
N SER A 102 34.16 40.48 39.56
CA SER A 102 33.10 40.86 40.51
C SER A 102 31.95 39.86 40.56
N ASP A 103 31.68 39.15 39.47
CA ASP A 103 30.40 38.43 39.25
C ASP A 103 30.58 36.91 39.01
N THR A 104 31.84 36.46 38.90
CA THR A 104 32.23 35.08 38.52
C THR A 104 31.63 33.96 39.37
N ASP A 105 31.29 34.21 40.64
CA ASP A 105 30.70 33.20 41.54
C ASP A 105 29.26 32.83 41.14
N VAL A 106 28.47 33.79 40.64
CA VAL A 106 27.09 33.56 40.18
C VAL A 106 27.12 32.84 38.83
N GLU A 107 27.99 33.31 37.93
CA GLU A 107 28.15 32.77 36.59
C GLU A 107 28.69 31.34 36.60
N ALA A 108 29.65 31.01 37.48
CA ALA A 108 30.10 29.64 37.70
C ALA A 108 28.98 28.74 38.25
N SER A 109 28.10 29.26 39.11
CA SER A 109 26.92 28.52 39.58
C SER A 109 25.93 28.25 38.45
N ASN A 110 25.73 29.20 37.54
CA ASN A 110 24.83 29.05 36.39
C ASN A 110 25.42 28.14 35.30
N LEU A 111 26.73 28.22 35.03
CA LEU A 111 27.46 27.28 34.17
C LEU A 111 27.25 25.84 34.61
N SER A 112 27.44 25.54 35.90
CA SER A 112 27.27 24.19 36.44
C SER A 112 25.83 23.66 36.29
N LYS A 113 24.82 24.54 36.34
CA LYS A 113 23.41 24.17 36.05
C LYS A 113 23.20 23.83 34.58
N VAL A 114 23.86 24.55 33.66
CA VAL A 114 23.82 24.25 32.21
C VAL A 114 24.51 22.91 31.92
N GLU A 115 25.72 22.69 32.44
CA GLU A 115 26.46 21.42 32.33
C GLU A 115 25.61 20.24 32.84
N GLN A 116 25.06 20.33 34.06
CA GLN A 116 24.25 19.28 34.65
C GLN A 116 22.96 19.03 33.85
N SER A 117 22.31 20.08 33.34
CA SER A 117 21.06 19.94 32.58
C SER A 117 21.31 19.34 31.19
N LEU A 118 22.41 19.69 30.54
CA LEU A 118 22.84 19.08 29.28
C LEU A 118 23.26 17.61 29.47
N ALA A 119 24.00 17.28 30.53
CA ALA A 119 24.35 15.90 30.85
C ALA A 119 23.10 15.03 31.11
N ASN A 120 22.11 15.57 31.84
CA ASN A 120 20.82 14.92 32.04
C ASN A 120 20.05 14.74 30.71
N LEU A 121 20.08 15.73 29.81
CA LEU A 121 19.47 15.62 28.49
C LEU A 121 20.13 14.54 27.63
N LEU A 122 21.47 14.47 27.62
CA LEU A 122 22.20 13.45 26.88
C LEU A 122 21.79 12.04 27.35
N VAL A 123 21.82 11.77 28.66
CA VAL A 123 21.42 10.46 29.20
C VAL A 123 19.95 10.13 28.91
N ALA A 124 19.06 11.12 28.97
CA ALA A 124 17.64 10.93 28.68
C ALA A 124 17.36 10.63 27.20
N ARG A 125 17.99 11.37 26.27
CA ARG A 125 17.85 11.14 24.81
C ARG A 125 18.51 9.85 24.36
N GLU A 126 19.65 9.49 24.93
CA GLU A 126 20.30 8.19 24.71
C GLU A 126 19.40 7.02 25.14
N THR A 127 18.71 7.17 26.28
CA THR A 127 17.71 6.20 26.73
C THR A 127 16.52 6.11 25.76
N GLU A 128 16.02 7.25 25.28
CA GLU A 128 14.90 7.31 24.33
C GLU A 128 15.21 6.62 23.01
N LEU A 129 16.33 7.00 22.35
CA LEU A 129 16.80 6.40 21.10
C LEU A 129 16.95 4.87 21.23
N ARG A 130 17.55 4.42 22.33
CA ARG A 130 17.70 2.99 22.61
C ARG A 130 16.35 2.29 22.80
N THR A 131 15.40 2.86 23.57
CA THR A 131 14.07 2.26 23.70
C THR A 131 13.28 2.21 22.39
N ALA A 132 13.56 3.13 21.45
CA ALA A 132 12.99 3.08 20.10
C ALA A 132 13.61 1.96 19.24
N GLN A 133 14.94 1.77 19.29
CA GLN A 133 15.62 0.64 18.66
C GLN A 133 15.14 -0.71 19.22
N ASP A 134 15.12 -0.85 20.55
CA ASP A 134 14.68 -2.08 21.24
C ASP A 134 13.22 -2.43 20.87
N LEU A 135 12.33 -1.42 20.79
CA LEU A 135 10.93 -1.60 20.37
C LEU A 135 10.81 -2.00 18.89
N ALA A 136 11.60 -1.38 17.99
CA ALA A 136 11.60 -1.71 16.57
C ALA A 136 12.09 -3.15 16.32
N ALA A 137 13.19 -3.56 16.96
CA ALA A 137 13.71 -4.92 16.86
C ALA A 137 12.74 -5.97 17.43
N MET A 138 11.97 -5.63 18.46
CA MET A 138 10.91 -6.50 18.99
C MET A 138 9.75 -6.65 18.00
N VAL A 139 9.36 -5.59 17.30
CA VAL A 139 8.33 -5.64 16.23
C VAL A 139 8.81 -6.44 15.03
N GLU A 140 10.06 -6.28 14.60
CA GLU A 140 10.67 -7.07 13.53
C GLU A 140 10.72 -8.57 13.87
N SER A 141 11.09 -8.89 15.12
CA SER A 141 11.08 -10.27 15.63
C SER A 141 9.67 -10.88 15.63
N ALA A 142 8.66 -10.11 16.03
CA ALA A 142 7.26 -10.54 15.99
C ALA A 142 6.75 -10.74 14.54
N PHE A 143 7.18 -9.89 13.60
CA PHE A 143 6.83 -10.02 12.18
C PHE A 143 7.41 -11.28 11.54
N ALA A 144 8.71 -11.54 11.76
CA ALA A 144 9.39 -12.73 11.25
C ALA A 144 8.74 -14.02 11.78
N LEU A 145 8.33 -14.03 13.05
CA LEU A 145 7.67 -15.18 13.67
C LEU A 145 6.21 -15.36 13.23
N ALA A 146 5.42 -14.27 13.12
CA ALA A 146 4.07 -14.33 12.56
C ALA A 146 4.08 -14.84 11.11
N THR A 147 5.05 -14.39 10.31
CA THR A 147 5.29 -14.91 8.95
C THR A 147 5.62 -16.40 8.98
N SER A 148 6.48 -16.84 9.89
CA SER A 148 6.85 -18.26 10.06
C SER A 148 5.66 -19.14 10.45
N VAL A 149 4.75 -18.64 11.29
CA VAL A 149 3.49 -19.31 11.64
C VAL A 149 2.59 -19.44 10.40
N SER A 150 2.36 -18.35 9.65
CA SER A 150 1.52 -18.39 8.45
C SER A 150 2.06 -19.32 7.36
N VAL A 151 3.37 -19.39 7.13
CA VAL A 151 3.96 -20.33 6.14
C VAL A 151 3.68 -21.78 6.52
N VAL A 152 3.86 -22.17 7.79
CA VAL A 152 3.57 -23.54 8.23
C VAL A 152 2.06 -23.84 8.26
N LEU A 153 1.20 -22.82 8.42
CA LEU A 153 -0.25 -22.98 8.27
C LEU A 153 -0.69 -23.08 6.81
N GLU A 154 0.01 -22.43 5.88
CA GLU A 154 -0.22 -22.53 4.43
C GLU A 154 0.15 -23.95 3.94
N GLU A 155 1.35 -24.45 4.28
CA GLU A 155 1.77 -25.84 4.01
C GLU A 155 0.79 -26.86 4.63
N ALA A 156 0.33 -26.64 5.86
CA ALA A 156 -0.63 -27.52 6.53
C ALA A 156 -2.07 -27.39 6.01
N SER A 157 -2.43 -26.28 5.36
CA SER A 157 -3.72 -26.07 4.71
C SER A 157 -3.76 -26.74 3.34
N ASP A 158 -2.69 -26.64 2.55
CA ASP A 158 -2.57 -27.34 1.27
C ASP A 158 -2.56 -28.88 1.47
N ALA A 159 -1.86 -29.36 2.50
CA ALA A 159 -1.91 -30.77 2.88
C ALA A 159 -3.33 -31.22 3.29
N ALA A 160 -4.05 -30.42 4.08
CA ALA A 160 -5.42 -30.72 4.48
C ALA A 160 -6.43 -30.63 3.32
N LEU A 161 -6.20 -29.74 2.34
CA LEU A 161 -6.99 -29.67 1.10
C LEU A 161 -6.79 -30.93 0.25
N PHE A 162 -5.55 -31.43 0.14
CA PHE A 162 -5.23 -32.68 -0.55
C PHE A 162 -5.89 -33.88 0.14
N ASP A 163 -5.73 -34.03 1.46
CA ASP A 163 -6.35 -35.11 2.23
C ASP A 163 -7.89 -35.07 2.17
N MET A 164 -8.50 -33.88 2.24
CA MET A 164 -9.95 -33.73 2.03
C MET A 164 -10.36 -34.15 0.60
N SER A 165 -9.59 -33.79 -0.43
CA SER A 165 -9.89 -34.19 -1.80
C SER A 165 -9.78 -35.72 -1.99
N LEU A 166 -8.77 -36.35 -1.39
CA LEU A 166 -8.57 -37.80 -1.45
C LEU A 166 -9.70 -38.54 -0.73
N ARG A 167 -10.05 -38.13 0.50
CA ARG A 167 -11.17 -38.74 1.25
C ARG A 167 -12.53 -38.38 0.66
N GLY A 168 -12.63 -37.28 -0.08
CA GLY A 168 -13.80 -36.95 -0.90
C GLY A 168 -14.03 -38.00 -2.00
N GLU A 169 -12.97 -38.37 -2.72
CA GLU A 169 -13.02 -39.42 -3.76
C GLU A 169 -13.31 -40.81 -3.15
N GLU A 170 -12.70 -41.15 -2.01
CA GLU A 170 -13.03 -42.38 -1.26
C GLU A 170 -14.50 -42.39 -0.80
N THR A 171 -15.01 -41.25 -0.31
CA THR A 171 -16.41 -41.09 0.11
C THR A 171 -17.36 -41.23 -1.07
N ILE A 172 -17.04 -40.64 -2.23
CA ILE A 172 -17.81 -40.80 -3.47
C ILE A 172 -17.83 -42.27 -3.88
N THR A 173 -16.68 -42.95 -3.88
CA THR A 173 -16.56 -44.36 -4.27
C THR A 173 -17.41 -45.28 -3.38
N VAL A 174 -17.39 -45.08 -2.06
CA VAL A 174 -18.21 -45.88 -1.11
C VAL A 174 -19.71 -45.57 -1.24
N ILE A 175 -20.08 -44.31 -1.50
CA ILE A 175 -21.48 -43.94 -1.78
C ILE A 175 -21.95 -44.57 -3.09
N ASP A 176 -21.12 -44.57 -4.14
CA ASP A 176 -21.44 -45.15 -5.45
C ASP A 176 -21.57 -46.67 -5.38
N GLU A 177 -20.62 -47.39 -4.75
CA GLU A 177 -20.68 -48.85 -4.56
C GLU A 177 -21.91 -49.27 -3.75
N THR A 178 -22.26 -48.54 -2.68
CA THR A 178 -23.44 -48.86 -1.85
C THR A 178 -24.77 -48.52 -2.54
N LEU A 179 -24.83 -47.46 -3.35
CA LEU A 179 -26.04 -47.10 -4.11
C LEU A 179 -26.23 -47.95 -5.37
N SER A 180 -25.16 -48.25 -6.10
CA SER A 180 -25.18 -49.16 -7.26
C SER A 180 -25.73 -50.51 -6.83
N LYS A 181 -25.17 -51.15 -5.79
CA LYS A 181 -25.71 -52.42 -5.28
C LYS A 181 -27.19 -52.32 -4.89
N LEU A 182 -27.58 -51.28 -4.14
CA LEU A 182 -28.95 -51.15 -3.63
C LEU A 182 -29.99 -50.92 -4.74
N VAL A 183 -29.61 -50.23 -5.82
CA VAL A 183 -30.52 -49.81 -6.90
C VAL A 183 -30.43 -50.74 -8.11
N GLU A 184 -29.21 -51.08 -8.53
CA GLU A 184 -28.94 -51.83 -9.77
C GLU A 184 -29.03 -53.35 -9.57
N ASP A 185 -28.69 -53.87 -8.38
CA ASP A 185 -28.90 -55.28 -8.01
C ASP A 185 -30.22 -55.46 -7.21
N ASP A 186 -30.23 -55.04 -5.93
CA ASP A 186 -31.26 -55.43 -4.96
C ASP A 186 -32.68 -54.97 -5.37
N PHE A 187 -32.83 -53.70 -5.78
CA PHE A 187 -34.13 -53.15 -6.19
C PHE A 187 -34.60 -53.66 -7.55
N ASN A 188 -33.70 -53.82 -8.54
CA ASN A 188 -34.03 -54.39 -9.84
C ASN A 188 -34.45 -55.85 -9.73
N MET A 189 -33.80 -56.64 -8.88
CA MET A 189 -34.22 -58.02 -8.58
C MET A 189 -35.64 -58.03 -7.99
N TYR A 190 -35.92 -57.17 -7.00
CA TYR A 190 -37.25 -57.03 -6.41
C TYR A 190 -38.34 -56.66 -7.44
N GLN A 191 -38.07 -55.67 -8.31
CA GLN A 191 -38.96 -55.30 -9.41
C GLN A 191 -39.21 -56.47 -10.36
N THR A 192 -38.16 -57.21 -10.75
CA THR A 192 -38.25 -58.30 -11.72
C THR A 192 -39.15 -59.43 -11.19
N VAL A 193 -38.98 -59.82 -9.92
CA VAL A 193 -39.81 -60.84 -9.26
C VAL A 193 -41.27 -60.37 -9.08
N LEU A 194 -41.50 -59.08 -8.77
CA LEU A 194 -42.85 -58.50 -8.75
C LEU A 194 -43.53 -58.51 -10.12
N GLU A 195 -42.82 -58.17 -11.19
CA GLU A 195 -43.38 -58.19 -12.54
C GLU A 195 -43.67 -59.61 -13.03
N ILE A 196 -42.83 -60.60 -12.69
CA ILE A 196 -43.13 -62.01 -12.95
C ILE A 196 -44.42 -62.42 -12.23
N ARG A 197 -44.60 -62.02 -10.97
CA ARG A 197 -45.85 -62.27 -10.23
C ARG A 197 -47.07 -61.66 -10.91
N ALA A 198 -46.93 -60.47 -11.48
CA ALA A 198 -47.98 -59.80 -12.23
C ALA A 198 -48.31 -60.52 -13.55
N ASP A 199 -47.30 -60.87 -14.36
CA ASP A 199 -47.46 -61.59 -15.63
C ASP A 199 -48.03 -63.02 -15.42
N VAL A 200 -47.64 -63.72 -14.35
CA VAL A 200 -48.22 -65.02 -13.93
C VAL A 200 -49.67 -64.88 -13.48
N GLY A 201 -49.98 -63.85 -12.70
CA GLY A 201 -51.36 -63.53 -12.27
C GLY A 201 -52.27 -63.20 -13.46
N LEU A 202 -51.75 -62.45 -14.43
CA LEU A 202 -52.42 -62.12 -15.69
C LEU A 202 -52.69 -63.38 -16.54
N LEU A 203 -51.68 -64.22 -16.77
CA LEU A 203 -51.81 -65.45 -17.56
C LEU A 203 -52.82 -66.43 -16.96
N SER A 204 -52.81 -66.61 -15.64
CA SER A 204 -53.81 -67.42 -14.93
C SER A 204 -55.23 -66.89 -15.17
N GLY A 205 -55.43 -65.56 -15.12
CA GLY A 205 -56.71 -64.92 -15.43
C GLY A 205 -57.14 -65.04 -16.89
N LEU A 206 -56.20 -64.89 -17.83
CA LEU A 206 -56.44 -65.06 -19.27
C LEU A 206 -56.81 -66.51 -19.61
N ALA A 207 -56.12 -67.50 -19.03
CA ALA A 207 -56.38 -68.92 -19.25
C ALA A 207 -57.75 -69.35 -18.68
N LEU A 208 -58.11 -68.87 -17.48
CA LEU A 208 -59.45 -69.05 -16.91
C LEU A 208 -60.57 -68.35 -17.71
N THR A 209 -60.25 -67.24 -18.39
CA THR A 209 -61.18 -66.58 -19.32
C THR A 209 -61.34 -67.38 -20.61
N MET A 210 -60.24 -67.94 -21.14
CA MET A 210 -60.20 -68.75 -22.36
C MET A 210 -61.01 -70.05 -22.23
N SER A 211 -61.02 -70.67 -21.04
CA SER A 211 -61.81 -71.87 -20.75
C SER A 211 -63.31 -71.60 -20.58
N GLN A 212 -63.72 -70.36 -20.29
CA GLN A 212 -65.13 -69.99 -20.05
C GLN A 212 -65.79 -69.22 -21.21
N THR A 213 -65.00 -68.62 -22.12
CA THR A 213 -65.53 -67.81 -23.23
C THR A 213 -65.85 -68.63 -24.49
N TYR A 214 -66.96 -68.27 -25.13
CA TYR A 214 -67.41 -68.83 -26.41
C TYR A 214 -67.28 -67.84 -27.58
N SER A 215 -66.85 -66.60 -27.33
CA SER A 215 -66.69 -65.55 -28.35
C SER A 215 -65.33 -65.63 -29.03
N SER A 216 -65.29 -65.94 -30.33
CA SER A 216 -64.04 -66.03 -31.11
C SER A 216 -63.22 -64.74 -31.10
N GLY A 217 -63.88 -63.58 -31.17
CA GLY A 217 -63.21 -62.27 -31.09
C GLY A 217 -62.53 -62.04 -29.73
N LEU A 218 -63.15 -62.48 -28.63
CA LEU A 218 -62.53 -62.40 -27.31
C LEU A 218 -61.40 -63.42 -27.15
N LYS A 219 -61.51 -64.61 -27.76
CA LYS A 219 -60.42 -65.60 -27.79
C LYS A 219 -59.17 -65.04 -28.46
N SER A 220 -59.29 -64.38 -29.61
CA SER A 220 -58.14 -63.74 -30.28
C SER A 220 -57.42 -62.76 -29.34
N ILE A 221 -58.16 -61.78 -28.79
CA ILE A 221 -57.60 -60.75 -27.90
C ILE A 221 -56.92 -61.36 -26.66
N VAL A 222 -57.54 -62.40 -26.07
CA VAL A 222 -57.00 -63.12 -24.92
C VAL A 222 -55.73 -63.90 -25.28
N THR A 223 -55.68 -64.54 -26.45
CA THR A 223 -54.48 -65.22 -26.96
C THR A 223 -53.35 -64.23 -27.26
N ASP A 224 -53.62 -63.12 -27.94
CA ASP A 224 -52.62 -62.09 -28.28
C ASP A 224 -51.95 -61.52 -27.01
N LEU A 225 -52.75 -61.23 -25.97
CA LEU A 225 -52.27 -60.81 -24.66
C LEU A 225 -51.46 -61.91 -23.95
N ALA A 226 -51.91 -63.16 -24.03
CA ALA A 226 -51.22 -64.29 -23.41
C ALA A 226 -49.86 -64.56 -24.07
N THR A 227 -49.77 -64.59 -25.40
CA THR A 227 -48.50 -64.74 -26.13
C THR A 227 -47.51 -63.63 -25.77
N SER A 228 -47.97 -62.38 -25.67
CA SER A 228 -47.15 -61.26 -25.20
C SER A 228 -46.63 -61.47 -23.76
N SER A 229 -47.47 -61.97 -22.87
CA SER A 229 -47.12 -62.22 -21.46
C SER A 229 -46.19 -63.43 -21.27
N ILE A 230 -46.40 -64.51 -22.04
CA ILE A 230 -45.51 -65.68 -22.08
C ILE A 230 -44.12 -65.27 -22.60
N SER A 231 -44.07 -64.41 -23.64
CA SER A 231 -42.80 -63.90 -24.16
C SER A 231 -42.04 -63.07 -23.12
N ARG A 232 -42.71 -62.22 -22.34
CA ARG A 232 -42.08 -61.47 -21.23
C ARG A 232 -41.55 -62.40 -20.14
N LEU A 233 -42.34 -63.40 -19.73
CA LEU A 233 -41.91 -64.35 -18.70
C LEU A 233 -40.70 -65.17 -19.15
N ARG A 234 -40.69 -65.71 -20.38
CA ARG A 234 -39.54 -66.46 -20.92
C ARG A 234 -38.29 -65.57 -21.00
N THR A 235 -38.42 -64.34 -21.52
CA THR A 235 -37.30 -63.37 -21.58
C THR A 235 -36.70 -63.11 -20.19
N LYS A 236 -37.53 -62.76 -19.19
CA LYS A 236 -37.06 -62.50 -17.82
C LYS A 236 -36.46 -63.73 -17.14
N ALA A 237 -37.02 -64.92 -17.42
CA ALA A 237 -36.52 -66.19 -16.91
C ALA A 237 -35.15 -66.55 -17.51
N ASP A 238 -34.94 -66.30 -18.80
CA ASP A 238 -33.66 -66.51 -19.49
C ASP A 238 -32.60 -65.49 -19.02
N GLU A 239 -32.97 -64.21 -18.89
CA GLU A 239 -32.09 -63.11 -18.43
C GLU A 239 -31.60 -63.31 -17.00
N ASN A 240 -32.43 -63.89 -16.12
CA ASN A 240 -32.11 -64.11 -14.70
C ASN A 240 -31.75 -65.56 -14.36
N ALA A 241 -31.63 -66.45 -15.35
CA ALA A 241 -31.33 -67.88 -15.13
C ALA A 241 -30.00 -68.15 -14.38
N GLY A 242 -29.11 -67.15 -14.29
CA GLY A 242 -27.84 -67.22 -13.57
C GLY A 242 -27.84 -66.67 -12.14
N THR A 243 -28.91 -65.99 -11.67
CA THR A 243 -28.93 -65.39 -10.32
C THR A 243 -29.44 -66.37 -9.27
N LEU A 244 -28.89 -66.27 -8.06
CA LEU A 244 -29.00 -67.33 -7.06
C LEU A 244 -30.41 -67.43 -6.46
N GLU A 245 -31.14 -66.31 -6.33
CA GLU A 245 -32.56 -66.31 -5.95
C GLU A 245 -33.51 -66.82 -7.05
N PHE A 246 -33.15 -66.72 -8.33
CA PHE A 246 -33.98 -67.22 -9.43
C PHE A 246 -33.91 -68.74 -9.63
N ALA A 247 -32.83 -69.38 -9.19
CA ALA A 247 -32.59 -70.80 -9.42
C ALA A 247 -33.69 -71.71 -8.85
N GLU A 248 -34.34 -71.33 -7.73
CA GLU A 248 -35.48 -72.06 -7.17
C GLU A 248 -36.82 -71.71 -7.84
N LEU A 249 -36.96 -70.49 -8.39
CA LEU A 249 -38.16 -70.03 -9.10
C LEU A 249 -38.30 -70.65 -10.49
N LEU A 250 -37.19 -70.80 -11.21
CA LEU A 250 -37.15 -71.17 -12.62
C LEU A 250 -37.93 -72.47 -12.96
N PRO A 251 -37.82 -73.58 -12.20
CA PRO A 251 -38.55 -74.82 -12.52
C PRO A 251 -40.07 -74.68 -12.34
N ALA A 252 -40.53 -73.95 -11.32
CA ALA A 252 -41.95 -73.69 -11.09
C ALA A 252 -42.52 -72.76 -12.18
N LEU A 253 -41.75 -71.71 -12.54
CA LEU A 253 -42.14 -70.73 -13.55
C LEU A 253 -42.26 -71.33 -14.95
N ILE A 254 -41.30 -72.18 -15.37
CA ILE A 254 -41.36 -72.90 -16.66
C ILE A 254 -42.60 -73.81 -16.70
N ASN A 255 -42.76 -74.68 -15.70
CA ASN A 255 -43.89 -75.61 -15.62
C ASN A 255 -45.25 -74.90 -15.65
N ALA A 256 -45.39 -73.78 -14.93
CA ALA A 256 -46.61 -72.99 -14.97
C ALA A 256 -46.83 -72.28 -16.31
N THR A 257 -45.76 -71.76 -16.93
CA THR A 257 -45.83 -71.11 -18.25
C THR A 257 -46.29 -72.09 -19.32
N ASP A 258 -45.78 -73.32 -19.33
CA ASP A 258 -46.18 -74.35 -20.28
C ASP A 258 -47.64 -74.82 -20.05
N ILE A 259 -48.08 -74.91 -18.79
CA ILE A 259 -49.49 -75.17 -18.43
C ILE A 259 -50.39 -74.03 -18.92
N PHE A 260 -50.00 -72.76 -18.74
CA PHE A 260 -50.77 -71.62 -19.24
C PHE A 260 -50.79 -71.60 -20.78
N GLU A 261 -49.65 -71.80 -21.45
CA GLU A 261 -49.54 -71.82 -22.92
C GLU A 261 -50.49 -72.87 -23.53
N SER A 262 -50.59 -74.06 -22.92
CA SER A 262 -51.51 -75.11 -23.37
C SER A 262 -52.98 -74.65 -23.46
N ALA A 263 -53.42 -73.76 -22.56
CA ALA A 263 -54.80 -73.27 -22.50
C ALA A 263 -55.20 -72.39 -23.71
N PHE A 264 -54.23 -71.89 -24.48
CA PHE A 264 -54.44 -71.04 -25.65
C PHE A 264 -54.26 -71.79 -26.99
N THR A 265 -53.93 -73.08 -26.96
CA THR A 265 -53.70 -73.89 -28.18
C THR A 265 -55.00 -74.35 -28.85
N GLU A 266 -54.99 -74.47 -30.19
CA GLU A 266 -56.18 -74.88 -30.97
C GLU A 266 -56.55 -76.38 -30.84
N THR A 267 -55.68 -77.21 -30.26
CA THR A 267 -55.78 -78.68 -30.30
C THR A 267 -56.82 -79.30 -29.35
N GLY A 268 -57.59 -78.50 -28.63
CA GLY A 268 -58.83 -78.91 -27.98
C GLY A 268 -58.69 -79.62 -26.63
N ILE A 269 -57.48 -79.81 -26.10
CA ILE A 269 -57.27 -80.15 -24.69
C ILE A 269 -57.32 -78.85 -23.89
N ALA A 270 -58.53 -78.43 -23.50
CA ALA A 270 -58.69 -77.29 -22.61
C ALA A 270 -58.08 -77.63 -21.23
N ALA A 271 -57.01 -76.92 -20.85
CA ALA A 271 -56.42 -77.04 -19.53
C ALA A 271 -57.49 -76.82 -18.45
N ASN A 272 -57.54 -77.71 -17.47
CA ASN A 272 -58.57 -77.65 -16.43
C ASN A 272 -58.36 -76.38 -15.60
N SER A 273 -59.44 -75.72 -15.22
CA SER A 273 -59.39 -74.56 -14.30
C SER A 273 -58.67 -74.88 -12.99
N ASN A 274 -58.73 -76.14 -12.53
CA ASN A 274 -57.96 -76.60 -11.37
C ASN A 274 -56.45 -76.63 -11.63
N ASP A 275 -56.02 -77.04 -12.82
CA ASP A 275 -54.60 -77.20 -13.17
C ASP A 275 -53.96 -75.82 -13.39
N ILE A 276 -54.70 -74.89 -14.03
CA ILE A 276 -54.33 -73.47 -14.16
C ILE A 276 -54.20 -72.80 -12.78
N LEU A 277 -55.09 -73.12 -11.84
CA LEU A 277 -55.01 -72.57 -10.48
C LEU A 277 -53.87 -73.19 -9.67
N ALA A 278 -53.63 -74.50 -9.81
CA ALA A 278 -52.52 -75.19 -9.17
C ALA A 278 -51.15 -74.72 -9.67
N ALA A 279 -51.00 -74.54 -10.99
CA ALA A 279 -49.81 -73.97 -11.61
C ALA A 279 -49.47 -72.58 -11.06
N ARG A 280 -50.49 -71.70 -10.96
CA ARG A 280 -50.32 -70.41 -10.31
C ARG A 280 -49.93 -70.54 -8.85
N LEU A 281 -50.63 -71.37 -8.07
CA LEU A 281 -50.38 -71.51 -6.64
C LEU A 281 -48.97 -72.03 -6.34
N GLU A 282 -48.43 -72.93 -7.17
CA GLU A 282 -47.05 -73.42 -7.02
C GLU A 282 -46.01 -72.34 -7.32
N VAL A 283 -46.28 -71.42 -8.26
CA VAL A 283 -45.41 -70.25 -8.50
C VAL A 283 -45.58 -69.19 -7.42
N ASP A 284 -46.80 -68.85 -6.98
CA ASP A 284 -47.06 -67.97 -5.84
C ASP A 284 -46.42 -68.51 -4.54
N ARG A 285 -46.26 -69.85 -4.39
CA ARG A 285 -45.58 -70.52 -3.27
C ARG A 285 -44.06 -70.27 -3.23
N VAL A 286 -43.41 -70.08 -4.37
CA VAL A 286 -41.96 -69.78 -4.47
C VAL A 286 -41.71 -68.28 -4.53
N LEU A 287 -42.55 -67.53 -5.26
CA LEU A 287 -42.46 -66.07 -5.35
C LEU A 287 -42.69 -65.34 -4.02
N SER A 288 -43.57 -65.85 -3.14
CA SER A 288 -43.87 -65.12 -1.90
C SER A 288 -42.68 -65.10 -0.92
N PRO A 289 -42.04 -66.23 -0.57
CA PRO A 289 -40.83 -66.22 0.25
C PRO A 289 -39.70 -65.42 -0.41
N ALA A 290 -39.46 -65.60 -1.72
CA ALA A 290 -38.41 -64.86 -2.42
C ALA A 290 -38.62 -63.33 -2.37
N LEU A 291 -39.87 -62.86 -2.51
CA LEU A 291 -40.19 -61.43 -2.36
C LEU A 291 -39.98 -60.94 -0.92
N ASP A 292 -40.35 -61.74 0.09
CA ASP A 292 -40.16 -61.37 1.49
C ASP A 292 -38.65 -61.33 1.85
N ASP A 293 -37.85 -62.28 1.36
CA ASP A 293 -36.39 -62.36 1.56
C ASP A 293 -35.66 -61.23 0.83
N ILE A 294 -35.97 -60.96 -0.45
CA ILE A 294 -35.40 -59.82 -1.20
C ILE A 294 -35.81 -58.49 -0.55
N HIS A 295 -37.06 -58.36 -0.09
CA HIS A 295 -37.50 -57.14 0.60
C HIS A 295 -36.76 -56.93 1.94
N PHE A 296 -36.51 -58.01 2.68
CA PHE A 296 -35.70 -57.97 3.90
C PHE A 296 -34.24 -57.60 3.63
N ASN A 297 -33.63 -58.19 2.60
CA ASN A 297 -32.27 -57.84 2.15
C ASN A 297 -32.17 -56.38 1.70
N LEU A 298 -33.16 -55.88 0.94
CA LEU A 298 -33.24 -54.48 0.50
C LEU A 298 -33.36 -53.52 1.71
N ILE A 299 -34.12 -53.89 2.75
CA ILE A 299 -34.21 -53.11 4.00
C ILE A 299 -32.86 -53.09 4.74
N LEU A 300 -32.17 -54.23 4.84
CA LEU A 300 -30.83 -54.31 5.45
C LEU A 300 -29.81 -53.47 4.66
N GLY A 301 -29.73 -53.67 3.35
CA GLY A 301 -28.86 -52.90 2.46
C GLY A 301 -29.14 -51.39 2.52
N THR A 302 -30.39 -50.98 2.70
CA THR A 302 -30.76 -49.57 2.91
C THR A 302 -30.20 -49.03 4.22
N ASP A 303 -30.23 -49.79 5.32
CA ASP A 303 -29.73 -49.34 6.62
C ASP A 303 -28.20 -49.40 6.72
N ASP A 304 -27.57 -50.39 6.07
CA ASP A 304 -26.12 -50.51 5.89
C ASP A 304 -25.59 -49.34 5.04
N ALA A 305 -26.17 -49.08 3.86
CA ALA A 305 -25.79 -47.95 3.00
C ALA A 305 -26.00 -46.61 3.71
N LYS A 306 -27.13 -46.43 4.42
CA LYS A 306 -27.37 -45.26 5.28
C LYS A 306 -26.29 -45.09 6.35
N THR A 307 -25.84 -46.17 6.97
CA THR A 307 -24.84 -46.14 8.04
C THR A 307 -23.45 -45.84 7.50
N ALA A 308 -23.02 -46.53 6.43
CA ALA A 308 -21.76 -46.28 5.75
C ALA A 308 -21.67 -44.84 5.22
N ASN A 309 -22.70 -44.38 4.51
CA ASN A 309 -22.72 -43.04 3.92
C ASN A 309 -22.78 -41.96 5.01
N SER A 310 -23.52 -42.19 6.10
CA SER A 310 -23.49 -41.27 7.26
C SER A 310 -22.12 -41.22 7.93
N GLN A 311 -21.38 -42.33 8.02
CA GLN A 311 -20.05 -42.36 8.64
C GLN A 311 -18.98 -41.69 7.76
N SER A 312 -19.03 -41.90 6.44
CA SER A 312 -18.11 -41.26 5.50
C SER A 312 -18.34 -39.73 5.45
N ILE A 313 -19.61 -39.30 5.38
CA ILE A 313 -19.98 -37.87 5.41
C ILE A 313 -19.61 -37.23 6.75
N ASP A 314 -19.85 -37.89 7.89
CA ASP A 314 -19.45 -37.39 9.20
C ASP A 314 -17.93 -37.23 9.30
N THR A 315 -17.16 -38.21 8.80
CA THR A 315 -15.69 -38.13 8.77
C THR A 315 -15.22 -36.94 7.93
N LEU A 316 -15.74 -36.77 6.72
CA LEU A 316 -15.36 -35.68 5.81
C LEU A 316 -15.70 -34.30 6.40
N LEU A 317 -16.86 -34.14 7.03
CA LEU A 317 -17.32 -32.85 7.57
C LEU A 317 -16.71 -32.52 8.94
N ASN A 318 -16.75 -33.46 9.88
CA ASN A 318 -16.38 -33.21 11.28
C ASN A 318 -14.90 -33.46 11.61
N VAL A 319 -14.15 -34.14 10.72
CA VAL A 319 -12.68 -34.24 10.81
C VAL A 319 -12.02 -33.27 9.82
N GLU A 320 -12.17 -33.47 8.51
CA GLU A 320 -11.36 -32.74 7.51
C GLU A 320 -11.78 -31.28 7.33
N VAL A 321 -13.05 -31.03 6.99
CA VAL A 321 -13.56 -29.65 6.79
C VAL A 321 -13.47 -28.84 8.09
N LYS A 322 -13.71 -29.48 9.24
CA LYS A 322 -13.49 -28.86 10.56
C LYS A 322 -12.01 -28.51 10.78
N GLY A 323 -11.09 -29.43 10.51
CA GLY A 323 -9.64 -29.24 10.68
C GLY A 323 -9.09 -28.09 9.84
N MET A 324 -9.49 -28.00 8.56
CA MET A 324 -9.17 -26.85 7.71
C MET A 324 -9.73 -25.54 8.29
N ARG A 325 -10.97 -25.55 8.82
CA ARG A 325 -11.56 -24.35 9.41
C ARG A 325 -10.83 -23.91 10.68
N GLU A 326 -10.37 -24.84 11.52
CA GLU A 326 -9.58 -24.52 12.72
C GLU A 326 -8.19 -23.96 12.35
N LYS A 327 -7.54 -24.48 11.29
CA LYS A 327 -6.30 -23.91 10.70
C LYS A 327 -6.48 -22.49 10.16
N ALA A 328 -7.52 -22.26 9.35
CA ALA A 328 -7.83 -20.94 8.82
C ALA A 328 -8.18 -19.92 9.93
N GLN A 329 -8.83 -20.38 11.01
CA GLN A 329 -9.08 -19.55 12.20
C GLN A 329 -7.78 -19.21 12.94
N LEU A 330 -6.81 -20.13 13.02
CA LEU A 330 -5.50 -19.87 13.63
C LEU A 330 -4.66 -18.88 12.81
N ASP A 331 -4.61 -19.01 11.48
CA ASP A 331 -3.89 -18.06 10.61
C ASP A 331 -4.49 -16.65 10.70
N ALA A 332 -5.82 -16.55 10.62
CA ALA A 332 -6.52 -15.27 10.78
C ALA A 332 -6.26 -14.64 12.16
N ALA A 333 -6.26 -15.43 13.24
CA ALA A 333 -5.97 -14.96 14.59
C ALA A 333 -4.50 -14.51 14.73
N THR A 334 -3.54 -15.27 14.22
CA THR A 334 -2.10 -14.91 14.16
C THR A 334 -1.88 -13.58 13.44
N LYS A 335 -2.48 -13.40 12.27
CA LYS A 335 -2.38 -12.16 11.48
C LYS A 335 -3.02 -10.95 12.20
N GLN A 336 -4.18 -11.15 12.82
CA GLN A 336 -4.85 -10.14 13.64
C GLN A 336 -3.99 -9.75 14.86
N PHE A 337 -3.45 -10.73 15.60
CA PHE A 337 -2.58 -10.51 16.75
C PHE A 337 -1.31 -9.72 16.41
N PHE A 338 -0.70 -9.98 15.24
CA PHE A 338 0.41 -9.16 14.76
C PHE A 338 0.00 -7.71 14.46
N ALA A 339 -1.20 -7.47 13.92
CA ALA A 339 -1.73 -6.11 13.76
C ALA A 339 -1.99 -5.42 15.12
N THR A 340 -2.43 -6.16 16.13
CA THR A 340 -2.57 -5.66 17.50
C THR A 340 -1.19 -5.37 18.13
N ILE A 341 -0.14 -6.14 17.82
CA ILE A 341 1.26 -5.84 18.18
C ILE A 341 1.71 -4.51 17.57
N LEU A 342 1.47 -4.29 16.28
CA LEU A 342 1.83 -3.04 15.60
C LEU A 342 1.12 -1.83 16.22
N THR A 343 -0.18 -1.94 16.49
CA THR A 343 -0.94 -0.84 17.12
C THR A 343 -0.56 -0.63 18.59
N ALA A 344 -0.15 -1.66 19.33
CA ALA A 344 0.42 -1.53 20.66
C ALA A 344 1.78 -0.79 20.63
N ALA A 345 2.67 -1.13 19.69
CA ALA A 345 3.95 -0.45 19.52
C ALA A 345 3.79 1.03 19.09
N LEU A 346 2.75 1.34 18.32
CA LEU A 346 2.44 2.70 17.85
C LEU A 346 1.58 3.53 18.82
N ALA A 347 0.98 2.90 19.85
CA ALA A 347 0.05 3.54 20.79
C ALA A 347 0.59 4.88 21.33
N ARG A 348 -0.27 5.89 21.43
CA ARG A 348 0.08 7.29 21.76
C ARG A 348 -0.18 7.66 23.21
N SER A 349 -0.80 6.77 23.98
CA SER A 349 -1.11 6.96 25.40
C SER A 349 -1.12 5.64 26.17
N GLU A 350 -0.96 5.70 27.49
CA GLU A 350 -1.06 4.51 28.37
C GLU A 350 -2.47 3.89 28.34
N ALA A 351 -3.52 4.68 28.09
CA ALA A 351 -4.89 4.19 27.97
C ALA A 351 -5.08 3.34 26.70
N GLU A 352 -4.62 3.84 25.56
CA GLU A 352 -4.60 3.11 24.29
C GLU A 352 -3.73 1.85 24.40
N LEU A 353 -2.55 1.96 25.00
CA LEU A 353 -1.65 0.83 25.21
C LEU A 353 -2.27 -0.24 26.13
N SER A 354 -2.98 0.17 27.18
CA SER A 354 -3.70 -0.74 28.08
C SER A 354 -4.86 -1.44 27.38
N GLN A 355 -5.54 -0.75 26.45
CA GLN A 355 -6.56 -1.38 25.60
C GLN A 355 -5.91 -2.44 24.68
N ARG A 356 -4.86 -2.10 23.92
CA ARG A 356 -4.17 -3.07 23.03
C ARG A 356 -3.57 -4.23 23.81
N GLN A 357 -3.08 -4.00 25.02
CA GLN A 357 -2.61 -5.06 25.92
C GLN A 357 -3.76 -6.02 26.34
N SER A 358 -4.97 -5.52 26.55
CA SER A 358 -6.15 -6.35 26.84
C SER A 358 -6.57 -7.17 25.62
N GLU A 359 -6.54 -6.57 24.42
CA GLU A 359 -6.83 -7.24 23.14
C GLU A 359 -5.80 -8.36 22.88
N LEU A 360 -4.51 -8.06 22.96
CA LEU A 360 -3.41 -9.03 22.84
C LEU A 360 -3.54 -10.20 23.82
N THR A 361 -4.01 -9.96 25.06
CA THR A 361 -4.19 -11.02 26.06
C THR A 361 -5.34 -11.96 25.67
N ALA A 362 -6.44 -11.43 25.13
CA ALA A 362 -7.57 -12.22 24.66
C ALA A 362 -7.24 -13.00 23.38
N GLU A 363 -6.56 -12.35 22.42
CA GLU A 363 -6.09 -12.95 21.18
C GLU A 363 -5.08 -14.08 21.46
N SER A 364 -4.17 -13.90 22.43
CA SER A 364 -3.22 -14.93 22.87
C SER A 364 -3.92 -16.21 23.36
N ALA A 365 -5.01 -16.07 24.13
CA ALA A 365 -5.75 -17.21 24.66
C ALA A 365 -6.47 -18.00 23.54
N LEU A 366 -7.08 -17.29 22.58
CA LEU A 366 -7.71 -17.91 21.40
C LEU A 366 -6.68 -18.63 20.52
N ILE A 367 -5.55 -17.98 20.25
CA ILE A 367 -4.43 -18.53 19.47
C ILE A 367 -3.88 -19.80 20.15
N GLN A 368 -3.70 -19.78 21.47
CA GLN A 368 -3.19 -20.94 22.20
C GLN A 368 -4.20 -22.10 22.28
N GLU A 369 -5.52 -21.83 22.34
CA GLU A 369 -6.54 -22.88 22.22
C GLU A 369 -6.49 -23.54 20.84
N LEU A 370 -6.43 -22.75 19.76
CA LEU A 370 -6.39 -23.26 18.39
C LEU A 370 -5.10 -24.04 18.12
N ALA A 371 -3.93 -23.50 18.49
CA ALA A 371 -2.63 -24.15 18.28
C ALA A 371 -2.44 -25.41 19.13
N SER A 372 -3.18 -25.60 20.23
CA SER A 372 -3.14 -26.84 21.04
C SER A 372 -3.62 -28.09 20.29
N LYS A 373 -4.27 -27.91 19.13
CA LYS A 373 -4.78 -28.97 18.24
C LYS A 373 -3.82 -29.29 17.09
N GLU A 374 -2.77 -28.49 16.91
CA GLU A 374 -1.83 -28.56 15.78
C GLU A 374 -0.54 -29.30 16.15
N SER A 375 0.43 -29.33 15.21
CA SER A 375 1.72 -29.97 15.44
C SER A 375 2.51 -29.33 16.59
N ALA A 376 3.40 -30.10 17.24
CA ALA A 376 4.26 -29.58 18.30
C ALA A 376 5.18 -28.42 17.83
N GLN A 377 5.53 -28.39 16.54
CA GLN A 377 6.26 -27.28 15.91
C GLN A 377 5.39 -26.02 15.80
N MET A 378 4.13 -26.15 15.41
CA MET A 378 3.17 -25.04 15.39
C MET A 378 2.95 -24.47 16.79
N ALA A 379 2.73 -25.33 17.79
CA ALA A 379 2.55 -24.93 19.17
C ALA A 379 3.78 -24.17 19.73
N GLU A 380 5.01 -24.55 19.37
CA GLU A 380 6.22 -23.84 19.78
C GLU A 380 6.35 -22.46 19.12
N LEU A 381 6.16 -22.36 17.80
CA LEU A 381 6.16 -21.06 17.09
C LEU A 381 5.08 -20.12 17.65
N VAL A 382 3.90 -20.66 17.94
CA VAL A 382 2.80 -19.91 18.56
C VAL A 382 3.10 -19.48 19.99
N ASN A 383 3.70 -20.33 20.83
CA ASN A 383 4.10 -19.97 22.19
C ASN A 383 5.14 -18.84 22.19
N GLN A 384 6.08 -18.85 21.24
CA GLN A 384 7.03 -17.76 21.04
C GLN A 384 6.34 -16.47 20.56
N LEU A 385 5.25 -16.56 19.79
CA LEU A 385 4.51 -15.40 19.28
C LEU A 385 3.66 -14.74 20.36
N ILE A 386 2.89 -15.51 21.13
CA ILE A 386 2.08 -14.96 22.23
C ILE A 386 2.95 -14.37 23.37
N ALA A 387 4.24 -14.73 23.45
CA ALA A 387 5.18 -14.10 24.39
C ALA A 387 5.35 -12.59 24.16
N PHE A 388 5.14 -12.07 22.94
CA PHE A 388 5.16 -10.63 22.66
C PHE A 388 3.98 -9.86 23.30
N ALA A 389 2.92 -10.56 23.73
CA ALA A 389 1.82 -10.00 24.52
C ALA A 389 2.10 -9.95 26.04
N SER A 390 3.25 -10.44 26.51
CA SER A 390 3.62 -10.40 27.93
C SER A 390 3.65 -8.97 28.47
N VAL A 391 2.94 -8.72 29.57
CA VAL A 391 2.94 -7.41 30.27
C VAL A 391 4.34 -7.05 30.79
N ASP A 392 5.12 -8.07 31.19
CA ASP A 392 6.41 -7.93 31.87
C ASP A 392 7.64 -8.11 30.95
N SER A 393 7.45 -8.51 29.69
CA SER A 393 8.55 -8.75 28.74
C SER A 393 8.24 -8.46 27.28
N GLY A 394 6.98 -8.18 26.92
CA GLY A 394 6.53 -7.94 25.55
C GLY A 394 6.40 -6.46 25.18
N ILE A 395 5.69 -6.20 24.09
CA ILE A 395 5.62 -4.90 23.39
C ILE A 395 5.18 -3.77 24.32
N ALA A 396 4.20 -4.01 25.20
CA ALA A 396 3.67 -2.97 26.09
C ALA A 396 4.68 -2.49 27.15
N LYS A 397 5.64 -3.33 27.55
CA LYS A 397 6.73 -2.90 28.44
C LYS A 397 7.67 -1.94 27.74
N LEU A 398 8.13 -2.30 26.53
CA LEU A 398 9.00 -1.42 25.75
C LEU A 398 8.29 -0.11 25.39
N ARG A 399 6.98 -0.15 25.07
CA ARG A 399 6.23 1.08 24.80
C ARG A 399 6.05 1.97 26.03
N ARG A 400 5.85 1.41 27.23
CA ARG A 400 5.89 2.16 28.51
C ARG A 400 7.25 2.80 28.77
N GLN A 401 8.34 2.08 28.49
CA GLN A 401 9.70 2.61 28.63
C GLN A 401 9.98 3.72 27.61
N SER A 402 9.47 3.60 26.38
CA SER A 402 9.49 4.67 25.38
C SER A 402 8.71 5.90 25.86
N PHE A 403 7.49 5.76 26.40
CA PHE A 403 6.73 6.89 26.97
C PHE A 403 7.50 7.61 28.08
N SER A 404 8.12 6.88 29.01
CA SER A 404 8.86 7.50 30.11
C SER A 404 10.19 8.12 29.67
N ALA A 405 10.87 7.54 28.68
CA ALA A 405 12.08 8.10 28.09
C ALA A 405 11.81 9.40 27.31
N VAL A 406 10.78 9.43 26.44
CA VAL A 406 10.31 10.64 25.73
C VAL A 406 9.96 11.75 26.74
N ALA A 407 9.25 11.41 27.82
CA ALA A 407 8.89 12.37 28.86
C ALA A 407 10.12 12.91 29.62
N ALA A 408 11.09 12.04 29.95
CA ALA A 408 12.33 12.42 30.60
C ALA A 408 13.20 13.32 29.70
N ALA A 409 13.33 12.99 28.42
CA ALA A 409 14.06 13.79 27.43
C ALA A 409 13.41 15.16 27.22
N SER A 410 12.07 15.23 27.10
CA SER A 410 11.33 16.49 27.00
C SER A 410 11.51 17.38 28.24
N LEU A 411 11.53 16.79 29.44
CA LEU A 411 11.77 17.51 30.69
C LEU A 411 13.22 18.00 30.79
N ALA A 412 14.20 17.14 30.50
CA ALA A 412 15.61 17.51 30.53
C ALA A 412 15.94 18.61 29.50
N ALA A 413 15.33 18.57 28.32
CA ALA A 413 15.47 19.60 27.29
C ALA A 413 14.93 20.96 27.75
N LYS A 414 13.76 20.99 28.39
CA LYS A 414 13.18 22.21 28.99
C LYS A 414 14.07 22.77 30.10
N ASN A 415 14.63 21.90 30.95
CA ASN A 415 15.55 22.32 32.01
C ASN A 415 16.87 22.88 31.44
N ALA A 416 17.43 22.26 30.41
CA ALA A 416 18.64 22.74 29.74
C ALA A 416 18.41 24.07 29.01
N ALA A 417 17.30 24.22 28.29
CA ALA A 417 16.91 25.49 27.69
C ALA A 417 16.75 26.60 28.75
N ALA A 418 16.02 26.33 29.84
CA ALA A 418 15.84 27.30 30.92
C ALA A 418 17.17 27.69 31.62
N ALA A 419 18.12 26.76 31.75
CA ALA A 419 19.45 27.06 32.30
C ALA A 419 20.28 27.96 31.37
N VAL A 420 20.22 27.74 30.05
CA VAL A 420 20.89 28.58 29.04
C VAL A 420 20.24 29.96 28.95
N ASP A 421 18.91 30.02 28.96
CA ASP A 421 18.14 31.27 28.92
C ASP A 421 18.38 32.13 30.17
N ALA A 422 18.63 31.52 31.35
CA ALA A 422 18.99 32.25 32.56
C ALA A 422 20.32 33.01 32.41
N ILE A 423 21.37 32.38 31.87
CA ILE A 423 22.65 33.06 31.61
C ILE A 423 22.47 34.13 30.54
N ALA A 424 21.78 33.81 29.43
CA ALA A 424 21.55 34.77 28.35
C ALA A 424 20.81 36.04 28.82
N LEU A 425 19.88 35.90 29.77
CA LEU A 425 19.18 37.03 30.38
C LEU A 425 20.09 37.88 31.28
N GLU A 426 20.87 37.22 32.15
CA GLU A 426 21.81 37.87 33.09
C GLU A 426 22.91 38.64 32.33
N THR A 427 23.53 38.01 31.33
CA THR A 427 24.50 38.63 30.41
C THR A 427 23.87 39.77 29.58
N SER A 428 22.57 39.72 29.27
CA SER A 428 21.89 40.84 28.58
C SER A 428 21.77 42.06 29.50
N VAL A 429 21.36 41.88 30.76
CA VAL A 429 21.27 42.98 31.73
C VAL A 429 22.62 43.65 31.95
N PHE A 430 23.71 42.87 32.05
CA PHE A 430 25.07 43.42 32.09
C PHE A 430 25.42 44.19 30.81
N SER A 431 25.08 43.66 29.63
CA SER A 431 25.35 44.31 28.34
C SER A 431 24.63 45.64 28.20
N ASP A 432 23.37 45.72 28.64
CA ASP A 432 22.57 46.96 28.62
C ASP A 432 23.16 48.02 29.57
N LEU A 433 23.61 47.62 30.77
CA LEU A 433 24.33 48.48 31.71
C LEU A 433 25.68 48.98 31.15
N ALA A 434 26.41 48.13 30.43
CA ALA A 434 27.66 48.51 29.76
C ALA A 434 27.40 49.51 28.61
N LEU A 435 26.35 49.30 27.82
CA LEU A 435 25.91 50.21 26.75
C LEU A 435 25.44 51.58 27.28
N GLU A 436 24.70 51.61 28.41
CA GLU A 436 24.32 52.86 29.08
C GLU A 436 25.56 53.63 29.54
N GLN A 437 26.53 52.96 30.16
CA GLN A 437 27.78 53.59 30.59
C GLN A 437 28.63 54.08 29.41
N ILE A 438 28.68 53.33 28.30
CA ILE A 438 29.33 53.77 27.05
C ILE A 438 28.64 55.02 26.50
N ALA A 439 27.30 55.10 26.51
CA ALA A 439 26.56 56.28 26.08
C ALA A 439 26.83 57.49 26.98
N LEU A 440 26.89 57.30 28.30
CA LEU A 440 27.28 58.34 29.26
C LEU A 440 28.71 58.84 28.96
N THR A 441 29.71 57.95 28.84
CA THR A 441 31.10 58.31 28.51
C THR A 441 31.22 59.00 27.14
N ALA A 442 30.42 58.59 26.15
CA ALA A 442 30.39 59.25 24.85
C ALA A 442 29.80 60.68 24.93
N THR A 443 28.76 60.90 25.75
CA THR A 443 28.20 62.25 25.94
C THR A 443 29.10 63.18 26.75
N THR A 444 29.87 62.67 27.73
CA THR A 444 30.91 63.47 28.40
C THR A 444 32.05 63.81 27.43
N LEU A 445 32.51 62.85 26.63
CA LEU A 445 33.54 63.08 25.61
C LEU A 445 33.10 64.13 24.57
N GLN A 446 31.85 64.07 24.10
CA GLN A 446 31.28 65.06 23.20
C GLN A 446 31.23 66.46 23.84
N SER A 447 30.80 66.55 25.10
CA SER A 447 30.79 67.81 25.87
C SER A 447 32.19 68.41 26.01
N ASP A 448 33.21 67.59 26.27
CA ASP A 448 34.61 68.03 26.35
C ASP A 448 35.14 68.51 25.00
N VAL A 449 34.80 67.82 23.90
CA VAL A 449 35.18 68.22 22.53
C VAL A 449 34.50 69.53 22.10
N ASP A 450 33.22 69.73 22.39
CA ASP A 450 32.52 70.99 22.11
C ASP A 450 33.03 72.15 23.00
N GLY A 451 33.31 71.86 24.27
CA GLY A 451 33.97 72.78 25.18
C GLY A 451 35.37 73.19 24.70
N ALA A 452 36.14 72.23 24.20
CA ALA A 452 37.45 72.45 23.59
C ALA A 452 37.35 73.33 22.34
N GLY A 453 36.42 73.04 21.43
CA GLY A 453 36.17 73.84 20.23
C GLY A 453 35.86 75.30 20.56
N LEU A 454 35.02 75.54 21.57
CA LEU A 454 34.70 76.89 22.07
C LEU A 454 35.90 77.60 22.71
N GLN A 455 36.82 76.89 23.37
CA GLN A 455 38.04 77.48 23.93
C GLN A 455 39.08 77.79 22.84
N LEU A 456 39.33 76.85 21.93
CA LEU A 456 40.23 77.03 20.78
C LEU A 456 39.75 78.17 19.87
N GLY A 457 38.44 78.29 19.63
CA GLY A 457 37.85 79.41 18.89
C GLY A 457 38.12 80.78 19.53
N LYS A 458 38.03 80.88 20.87
CA LYS A 458 38.38 82.10 21.61
C LYS A 458 39.87 82.43 21.48
N ILE A 459 40.74 81.43 21.65
CA ILE A 459 42.21 81.58 21.52
C ILE A 459 42.58 82.05 20.10
N ALA A 460 41.99 81.43 19.07
CA ALA A 460 42.21 81.81 17.67
C ALA A 460 41.75 83.25 17.38
N LEU A 461 40.57 83.64 17.86
CA LEU A 461 40.03 85.00 17.68
C LEU A 461 40.93 86.06 18.36
N ILE A 462 41.37 85.83 19.59
CA ILE A 462 42.29 86.75 20.30
C ILE A 462 43.66 86.79 19.58
N SER A 463 44.14 85.66 19.04
CA SER A 463 45.38 85.60 18.26
C SER A 463 45.30 86.41 16.95
N VAL A 464 44.17 86.33 16.24
CA VAL A 464 43.90 87.14 15.03
C VAL A 464 43.81 88.64 15.38
N LEU A 465 43.14 89.00 16.48
CA LEU A 465 43.06 90.39 16.94
C LEU A 465 44.44 90.97 17.28
N LEU A 466 45.30 90.20 17.96
CA LEU A 466 46.71 90.58 18.22
C LEU A 466 47.51 90.71 16.91
N GLY A 467 47.36 89.75 15.99
CA GLY A 467 48.02 89.76 14.68
C GLY A 467 47.63 90.96 13.80
N LEU A 468 46.38 91.44 13.89
CA LEU A 468 45.91 92.64 13.19
C LEU A 468 46.30 93.94 13.92
N ALA A 469 46.37 93.94 15.24
CA ALA A 469 46.77 95.12 16.03
C ALA A 469 48.27 95.44 15.93
N ALA A 470 49.13 94.42 15.85
CA ALA A 470 50.58 94.61 15.83
C ALA A 470 51.09 95.47 14.64
N PRO A 471 50.68 95.26 13.37
CA PRO A 471 51.03 96.14 12.26
C PRO A 471 50.61 97.59 12.45
N VAL A 472 49.41 97.84 13.01
CA VAL A 472 48.88 99.18 13.26
C VAL A 472 49.69 99.91 14.34
N LEU A 473 50.07 99.20 15.41
CA LEU A 473 50.94 99.73 16.46
C LEU A 473 52.33 100.06 15.92
N VAL A 474 52.93 99.19 15.10
CA VAL A 474 54.23 99.44 14.46
C VAL A 474 54.17 100.67 13.53
N TRP A 475 53.13 100.78 12.69
CA TRP A 475 52.93 101.93 11.81
C TRP A 475 52.86 103.25 12.57
N ALA A 476 52.06 103.28 13.65
CA ALA A 476 51.87 104.47 14.47
C ALA A 476 53.13 104.84 15.28
N MET A 477 53.86 103.86 15.80
CA MET A 477 55.02 104.08 16.69
C MET A 477 56.37 104.24 15.99
N VAL A 478 56.54 103.73 14.77
CA VAL A 478 57.86 103.65 14.09
C VAL A 478 57.87 104.39 12.76
N THR A 479 56.90 104.15 11.87
CA THR A 479 56.93 104.69 10.49
C THR A 479 56.49 106.15 10.41
N ARG A 480 55.50 106.55 11.22
CA ARG A 480 54.96 107.93 11.24
C ARG A 480 55.99 109.02 11.58
N PRO A 481 56.92 108.83 12.54
CA PRO A 481 58.03 109.75 12.77
C PRO A 481 59.02 109.83 11.59
N LEU A 482 59.30 108.70 10.93
CA LEU A 482 60.32 108.61 9.89
C LEU A 482 59.99 109.49 8.67
N ASN A 483 58.73 109.48 8.24
CA ASN A 483 58.25 110.30 7.11
C ASN A 483 58.26 111.83 7.37
N ARG A 484 58.51 112.29 8.61
CA ARG A 484 58.70 113.72 8.91
C ARG A 484 60.12 114.22 8.63
N VAL A 485 61.08 113.31 8.39
CA VAL A 485 62.49 113.67 8.14
C VAL A 485 62.76 113.93 6.65
N THR A 486 61.99 113.27 5.76
CA THR A 486 62.20 113.30 4.30
C THR A 486 61.84 114.63 3.63
N SER A 487 61.06 115.50 4.28
CA SER A 487 60.55 116.76 3.69
C SER A 487 61.46 117.98 3.87
N VAL A 488 62.65 117.82 4.44
CA VAL A 488 63.63 118.90 4.63
C VAL A 488 64.75 118.86 3.58
N THR A 489 65.06 117.69 3.04
CA THR A 489 66.18 117.47 2.09
C THR A 489 65.97 118.04 0.69
N GLU A 490 64.73 118.37 0.31
CA GLU A 490 64.42 118.94 -1.01
C GLU A 490 64.52 120.48 -1.04
N ARG A 491 64.52 121.13 0.13
CA ARG A 491 64.49 122.61 0.26
C ARG A 491 65.87 123.29 0.30
N LEU A 492 66.96 122.54 0.14
CA LEU A 492 68.33 123.08 0.29
C LEU A 492 69.15 123.09 -1.02
N ALA A 493 68.59 122.60 -2.12
CA ALA A 493 69.27 122.52 -3.41
C ALA A 493 69.20 123.80 -4.28
N SER A 494 68.49 124.84 -3.81
CA SER A 494 68.14 126.03 -4.61
C SER A 494 68.66 127.38 -4.08
N GLY A 495 69.45 127.41 -3.00
CA GLY A 495 70.32 128.54 -2.66
C GLY A 495 69.67 129.85 -2.20
N ASP A 496 68.88 129.82 -1.13
CA ASP A 496 68.47 131.01 -0.36
C ASP A 496 68.96 130.92 1.10
N LEU A 497 69.26 132.05 1.75
CA LEU A 497 70.00 132.15 3.02
C LEU A 497 69.26 133.00 4.06
N SER A 498 68.33 132.38 4.78
CA SER A 498 67.69 132.91 5.99
C SER A 498 67.60 131.84 7.11
N GLU A 499 67.46 132.25 8.38
CA GLU A 499 67.92 131.44 9.51
C GLU A 499 67.07 130.22 9.94
N ILE A 500 67.62 129.03 9.66
CA ILE A 500 67.79 127.83 10.51
C ILE A 500 66.92 127.64 11.78
N ARG A 501 66.26 126.46 11.92
CA ARG A 501 66.67 125.40 12.90
C ARG A 501 65.80 124.11 12.94
N GLY A 502 66.48 122.95 12.93
CA GLY A 502 66.20 121.86 13.87
C GLY A 502 65.74 120.47 13.35
N LEU A 503 66.67 119.63 12.85
CA LEU A 503 66.48 118.16 12.70
C LEU A 503 67.83 117.41 12.60
N ARG A 504 67.88 116.08 12.82
CA ARG A 504 69.11 115.24 12.77
C ARG A 504 68.80 113.77 12.33
N GLN A 505 69.81 113.11 11.75
CA GLN A 505 69.89 111.80 11.04
C GLN A 505 69.21 110.56 11.71
N GLY A 506 68.92 109.43 11.03
CA GLY A 506 69.04 109.05 9.59
C GLY A 506 69.10 107.49 9.35
N SER A 507 68.87 107.02 8.11
CA SER A 507 69.15 105.67 7.49
C SER A 507 68.73 104.34 8.20
N GLY A 508 68.29 103.24 7.54
CA GLY A 508 68.16 102.90 6.10
C GLY A 508 67.59 101.47 5.85
N GLU A 509 68.17 100.72 4.90
CA GLU A 509 68.09 99.24 4.69
C GLU A 509 66.92 98.54 3.92
N LEU A 510 65.98 99.23 3.28
CA LEU A 510 64.99 98.59 2.37
C LEU A 510 65.31 98.75 0.87
N GLY A 511 66.48 98.24 0.44
CA GLY A 511 67.00 98.46 -0.93
C GLY A 511 67.25 97.24 -1.81
N ARG A 512 67.07 95.99 -1.34
CA ARG A 512 67.46 94.74 -2.04
C ARG A 512 66.40 93.64 -1.82
N LEU A 513 65.57 93.32 -2.82
CA LEU A 513 65.61 92.16 -3.76
C LEU A 513 65.42 90.75 -3.10
N ALA A 514 64.55 89.78 -3.50
CA ALA A 514 63.60 89.46 -4.62
C ALA A 514 63.98 88.27 -5.58
N SER A 515 62.98 87.45 -6.02
CA SER A 515 62.94 86.26 -6.99
C SER A 515 63.30 84.82 -6.46
N ALA A 516 62.81 83.62 -6.90
CA ALA A 516 61.91 83.02 -7.97
C ALA A 516 62.62 82.25 -9.16
N LEU A 517 62.19 81.13 -9.85
CA LEU A 517 61.13 80.05 -9.86
C LEU A 517 61.48 78.98 -11.02
N HIS A 518 60.86 77.84 -11.51
CA HIS A 518 59.69 76.90 -11.26
C HIS A 518 59.63 75.62 -12.23
N VAL A 519 58.75 74.60 -12.00
CA VAL A 519 58.02 73.55 -12.90
C VAL A 519 58.60 72.31 -13.75
N PHE A 520 57.75 71.22 -13.92
CA PHE A 520 57.37 70.23 -15.06
C PHE A 520 58.23 69.02 -15.69
N ARG A 521 57.78 67.97 -16.49
CA ARG A 521 56.51 67.10 -16.69
C ARG A 521 56.46 65.98 -17.88
N ASP A 522 55.84 64.75 -17.70
CA ASP A 522 55.12 63.64 -18.53
C ASP A 522 55.49 62.90 -19.93
N GLY A 523 54.93 61.66 -20.29
CA GLY A 523 54.72 61.04 -21.71
C GLY A 523 54.54 59.47 -22.10
N ALA A 524 53.89 59.08 -23.28
CA ALA A 524 53.95 57.86 -24.26
C ALA A 524 53.15 56.43 -24.23
N LEU A 525 52.88 55.68 -25.39
CA LEU A 525 52.23 54.26 -25.54
C LEU A 525 52.02 53.50 -26.98
N LYS A 526 51.66 52.15 -27.06
CA LYS A 526 50.93 51.21 -28.11
C LYS A 526 51.65 50.44 -29.35
N THR A 527 51.26 49.39 -30.21
CA THR A 527 50.21 48.28 -30.61
C THR A 527 50.82 47.18 -31.65
N ILE A 528 50.33 46.12 -32.45
CA ILE A 528 49.17 45.17 -32.90
C ILE A 528 49.72 43.96 -33.88
N ALA A 529 49.20 42.91 -34.66
CA ALA A 529 48.01 42.04 -35.18
C ALA A 529 48.53 40.69 -35.95
N LEU A 530 47.97 39.68 -36.75
CA LEU A 530 46.68 39.06 -37.35
C LEU A 530 46.82 37.59 -38.06
N GLN A 531 45.88 36.99 -38.90
CA GLN A 531 45.74 35.54 -39.48
C GLN A 531 45.42 35.35 -41.07
N GLU A 532 44.92 34.29 -41.83
CA GLU A 532 44.24 32.89 -41.76
C GLU A 532 43.99 32.09 -43.17
N GLU A 533 43.75 30.72 -43.34
CA GLU A 533 43.35 29.94 -44.63
C GLU A 533 42.90 28.37 -44.59
N GLU A 534 42.11 27.74 -45.57
CA GLU A 534 41.82 26.23 -45.84
C GLU A 534 41.10 25.82 -47.21
N LYS A 535 41.39 24.65 -47.93
CA LYS A 535 40.48 23.67 -48.73
C LYS A 535 40.99 22.97 -50.05
N ARG A 536 40.70 21.65 -50.32
CA ARG A 536 40.25 20.99 -51.63
C ARG A 536 40.12 19.41 -51.65
N ARG A 537 39.61 18.79 -52.75
CA ARG A 537 39.21 17.33 -52.88
C ARG A 537 39.18 16.76 -54.35
N ASP A 538 39.08 15.41 -54.49
CA ASP A 538 38.44 14.56 -55.56
C ASP A 538 39.20 13.78 -56.71
N GLN A 539 38.88 12.46 -56.82
CA GLN A 539 38.71 11.50 -57.97
C GLN A 539 39.86 10.93 -58.90
N ALA A 540 39.93 9.56 -59.05
CA ALA A 540 39.63 8.75 -60.29
C ALA A 540 40.47 7.43 -60.59
N ALA A 541 39.81 6.40 -61.18
CA ALA A 541 40.29 5.31 -62.11
C ALA A 541 41.28 4.17 -61.65
N ILE A 542 41.40 2.96 -62.27
CA ILE A 542 40.46 1.98 -62.90
C ILE A 542 41.15 0.58 -63.15
N GLU A 543 40.37 -0.43 -63.55
CA GLU A 543 40.62 -1.87 -63.87
C GLU A 543 41.94 -2.28 -64.59
N ALA A 544 42.47 -3.51 -64.33
CA ALA A 544 43.61 -4.07 -65.10
C ALA A 544 43.85 -5.61 -65.15
N GLU A 545 43.34 -6.46 -64.22
CA GLU A 545 43.96 -7.80 -63.99
C GLU A 545 42.95 -8.98 -63.99
N ARG A 546 42.83 -9.74 -65.10
CA ARG A 546 41.90 -10.90 -65.16
C ARG A 546 42.13 -12.02 -66.21
N GLU A 547 43.31 -12.12 -66.86
CA GLU A 547 43.48 -12.95 -68.07
C GLU A 547 44.78 -13.79 -68.09
N ALA A 548 44.90 -14.84 -67.26
CA ALA A 548 46.18 -15.55 -67.09
C ALA A 548 46.21 -17.09 -66.99
N GLU A 549 45.14 -17.81 -66.61
CA GLU A 549 45.27 -19.26 -66.28
C GLU A 549 44.17 -20.15 -66.89
N ARG A 550 44.30 -20.50 -68.18
CA ARG A 550 43.36 -21.37 -68.93
C ARG A 550 44.04 -22.42 -69.83
N LEU A 551 45.22 -22.93 -69.45
CA LEU A 551 46.06 -23.82 -70.27
C LEU A 551 46.68 -25.01 -69.50
N ARG A 552 45.85 -25.89 -68.90
CA ARG A 552 46.28 -27.17 -68.30
C ARG A 552 45.24 -28.30 -68.45
N GLN A 553 44.90 -28.69 -69.68
CA GLN A 553 43.99 -29.81 -69.98
C GLN A 553 44.42 -30.71 -71.17
N GLU A 554 45.73 -30.85 -71.42
CA GLU A 554 46.26 -31.69 -72.53
C GLU A 554 47.37 -32.67 -72.08
N ASP A 555 47.08 -33.52 -71.10
CA ASP A 555 47.85 -34.77 -70.89
C ASP A 555 46.93 -35.98 -71.14
N GLU A 556 47.03 -36.49 -72.37
CA GLU A 556 46.14 -37.47 -72.98
C GLU A 556 46.36 -38.94 -72.52
N LYS A 557 45.32 -39.76 -72.74
CA LYS A 557 45.39 -41.13 -73.30
C LYS A 557 46.64 -41.99 -72.97
N ARG A 558 46.74 -42.50 -71.74
CA ARG A 558 47.50 -43.71 -71.35
C ARG A 558 46.82 -44.31 -70.11
N GLN A 559 46.40 -45.57 -70.03
CA GLN A 559 46.42 -46.72 -70.96
C GLN A 559 45.03 -47.39 -71.00
N LYS A 560 44.72 -48.23 -72.01
CA LYS A 560 43.43 -48.97 -72.05
C LYS A 560 43.42 -50.41 -72.61
N ASP A 561 44.52 -50.94 -73.16
CA ASP A 561 44.47 -52.07 -74.11
C ASP A 561 45.46 -53.24 -73.89
N GLU A 562 45.84 -53.62 -72.65
CA GLU A 562 46.89 -54.66 -72.42
C GLU A 562 46.57 -55.90 -71.56
N THR A 563 45.38 -56.05 -70.97
CA THR A 563 45.08 -57.18 -70.05
C THR A 563 43.87 -58.06 -70.43
N ALA A 564 43.40 -58.00 -71.67
CA ALA A 564 42.21 -58.72 -72.12
C ALA A 564 42.43 -60.17 -72.63
N GLU A 565 43.67 -60.68 -72.71
CA GLU A 565 43.97 -61.92 -73.46
C GLU A 565 44.76 -63.01 -72.70
N ARG A 566 45.18 -62.78 -71.44
CA ARG A 566 46.15 -63.68 -70.78
C ARG A 566 45.62 -64.87 -69.97
N GLU A 567 44.34 -64.94 -69.63
CA GLU A 567 43.79 -66.02 -68.78
C GLU A 567 42.88 -67.02 -69.53
N ARG A 568 42.78 -66.89 -70.85
CA ARG A 568 42.08 -67.87 -71.73
C ARG A 568 42.79 -69.23 -71.89
N LEU A 569 43.93 -69.45 -71.24
CA LEU A 569 44.79 -70.63 -71.42
C LEU A 569 44.92 -71.54 -70.18
N GLU A 570 44.49 -71.11 -68.98
CA GLU A 570 44.44 -72.02 -67.83
C GLU A 570 43.21 -72.95 -67.83
N SER A 571 42.18 -72.61 -68.62
CA SER A 571 40.92 -73.35 -68.69
C SER A 571 41.04 -74.77 -69.25
N GLU A 572 42.04 -75.07 -70.09
CA GLU A 572 42.20 -76.41 -70.69
C GLU A 572 42.77 -77.45 -69.71
N ARG A 573 43.70 -77.06 -68.82
CA ARG A 573 44.49 -78.05 -68.06
C ARG A 573 43.81 -78.68 -66.85
N LYS A 574 42.64 -78.19 -66.44
CA LYS A 574 41.83 -78.75 -65.33
C LYS A 574 40.67 -79.63 -65.81
N ALA A 575 40.40 -79.68 -67.12
CA ALA A 575 39.23 -80.38 -67.66
C ALA A 575 39.34 -81.92 -67.62
N LEU A 576 40.55 -82.49 -67.72
CA LEU A 576 40.74 -83.91 -68.02
C LEU A 576 40.63 -84.88 -66.82
N GLU A 577 40.65 -84.38 -65.58
CA GLU A 577 40.52 -85.24 -64.38
C GLU A 577 39.10 -85.29 -63.80
N ALA A 578 38.26 -84.28 -64.09
CA ALA A 578 36.88 -84.22 -63.61
C ALA A 578 35.96 -85.30 -64.23
N GLU A 579 36.26 -85.77 -65.45
CA GLU A 579 35.43 -86.73 -66.19
C GLU A 579 35.25 -88.08 -65.45
N LYS A 580 36.21 -88.46 -64.60
CA LYS A 580 36.14 -89.73 -63.85
C LYS A 580 35.16 -89.70 -62.68
N THR A 581 34.90 -88.54 -62.10
CA THR A 581 33.91 -88.37 -61.01
C THR A 581 32.48 -88.33 -61.56
N GLN A 582 32.33 -87.73 -62.75
CA GLN A 582 31.05 -87.41 -63.39
C GLN A 582 30.13 -88.63 -63.60
N LYS A 583 30.70 -89.80 -63.92
CA LYS A 583 29.94 -91.05 -64.14
C LYS A 583 29.43 -91.72 -62.86
N ALA A 584 29.97 -91.38 -61.69
CA ALA A 584 29.40 -91.82 -60.40
C ALA A 584 28.29 -90.87 -59.92
N GLN A 585 28.38 -89.58 -60.29
CA GLN A 585 27.39 -88.57 -59.91
C GLN A 585 26.08 -88.75 -60.69
N ALA A 586 26.14 -89.05 -61.99
CA ALA A 586 24.98 -89.14 -62.89
C ALA A 586 23.80 -90.01 -62.39
N MET A 587 24.04 -91.08 -61.64
CA MET A 587 22.98 -91.96 -61.12
C MET A 587 22.32 -91.42 -59.85
N ILE A 588 23.08 -90.71 -59.00
CA ILE A 588 22.55 -89.95 -57.87
C ILE A 588 21.84 -88.68 -58.40
N GLU A 589 22.40 -88.03 -59.42
CA GLU A 589 21.82 -86.86 -60.08
C GLU A 589 20.46 -87.13 -60.74
N ALA A 590 20.10 -88.38 -61.05
CA ALA A 590 18.76 -88.74 -61.54
C ALA A 590 17.70 -88.69 -60.42
N GLU A 591 17.89 -89.45 -59.33
CA GLU A 591 16.99 -89.45 -58.16
C GLU A 591 17.06 -88.12 -57.36
N ARG A 592 18.14 -87.36 -57.56
CA ARG A 592 18.27 -85.97 -57.07
C ARG A 592 17.68 -84.97 -58.07
N LYS A 593 17.49 -85.29 -59.35
CA LYS A 593 16.82 -84.42 -60.34
C LYS A 593 15.32 -84.36 -60.13
N GLU A 594 14.63 -85.48 -59.94
CA GLU A 594 13.19 -85.45 -59.70
C GLU A 594 12.86 -84.66 -58.42
N ARG A 595 13.54 -84.97 -57.31
CA ARG A 595 13.44 -84.18 -56.07
C ARG A 595 13.94 -82.75 -56.19
N MET A 596 14.96 -82.47 -57.02
CA MET A 596 15.33 -81.07 -57.33
C MET A 596 14.28 -80.38 -58.18
N GLN A 597 13.58 -81.02 -59.10
CA GLN A 597 12.52 -80.38 -59.90
C GLN A 597 11.26 -80.13 -59.07
N GLU A 598 10.90 -81.03 -58.15
CA GLU A 598 9.88 -80.76 -57.14
C GLU A 598 10.29 -79.59 -56.23
N GLN A 599 11.50 -79.63 -55.66
CA GLN A 599 12.00 -78.53 -54.82
C GLN A 599 12.20 -77.22 -55.58
N GLU A 600 12.61 -77.24 -56.85
CA GLU A 600 12.78 -76.07 -57.72
C GLU A 600 11.41 -75.49 -58.08
N THR A 601 10.38 -76.32 -58.27
CA THR A 601 8.99 -75.86 -58.46
C THR A 601 8.45 -75.22 -57.19
N ILE A 602 8.63 -75.87 -56.02
CA ILE A 602 8.23 -75.35 -54.70
C ILE A 602 8.97 -74.03 -54.40
N VAL A 603 10.30 -74.00 -54.52
CA VAL A 603 11.14 -72.84 -54.25
C VAL A 603 10.89 -71.72 -55.26
N SER A 604 10.63 -72.03 -56.54
CA SER A 604 10.24 -71.02 -57.53
C SER A 604 8.88 -70.40 -57.21
N ALA A 605 7.88 -71.22 -56.84
CA ALA A 605 6.56 -70.72 -56.43
C ALA A 605 6.62 -69.90 -55.13
N LEU A 606 7.42 -70.33 -54.15
CA LEU A 606 7.66 -69.62 -52.91
C LEU A 606 8.48 -68.34 -53.13
N ALA A 607 9.49 -68.36 -54.00
CA ALA A 607 10.28 -67.18 -54.37
C ALA A 607 9.45 -66.16 -55.17
N GLN A 608 8.53 -66.60 -56.04
CA GLN A 608 7.54 -65.72 -56.67
C GLN A 608 6.62 -65.11 -55.61
N GLY A 609 6.09 -65.91 -54.67
CA GLY A 609 5.28 -65.40 -53.55
C GLY A 609 6.04 -64.38 -52.69
N LEU A 610 7.29 -64.66 -52.34
CA LEU A 610 8.16 -63.74 -51.61
C LEU A 610 8.51 -62.48 -52.44
N THR A 611 8.60 -62.60 -53.77
CA THR A 611 8.81 -61.44 -54.66
C THR A 611 7.58 -60.53 -54.65
N HIS A 612 6.37 -61.07 -54.81
CA HIS A 612 5.11 -60.32 -54.69
C HIS A 612 4.98 -59.66 -53.31
N LEU A 613 5.20 -60.42 -52.23
CA LEU A 613 5.20 -59.91 -50.86
C LEU A 613 6.22 -58.79 -50.64
N SER A 614 7.44 -58.92 -51.19
CA SER A 614 8.48 -57.87 -51.11
C SER A 614 8.16 -56.61 -51.92
N ALA A 615 7.30 -56.73 -52.94
CA ALA A 615 6.77 -55.62 -53.72
C ALA A 615 5.49 -55.01 -53.12
N GLY A 616 5.07 -55.48 -51.93
CA GLY A 616 3.86 -55.03 -51.24
C GLY A 616 2.56 -55.65 -51.75
N ASP A 617 2.61 -56.63 -52.65
CA ASP A 617 1.41 -57.33 -53.13
C ASP A 617 0.95 -58.40 -52.13
N LEU A 618 0.00 -58.02 -51.27
CA LEU A 618 -0.67 -58.90 -50.32
C LEU A 618 -1.95 -59.53 -50.90
N THR A 619 -2.19 -59.40 -52.21
CA THR A 619 -3.28 -60.07 -52.93
C THR A 619 -2.83 -61.40 -53.54
N TYR A 620 -1.51 -61.59 -53.71
CA TYR A 620 -0.92 -62.80 -54.26
C TYR A 620 -1.12 -64.02 -53.35
N GLN A 621 -1.51 -65.15 -53.97
CA GLN A 621 -1.61 -66.44 -53.30
C GLN A 621 -0.97 -67.53 -54.17
N ILE A 622 -0.22 -68.44 -53.54
CA ILE A 622 0.34 -69.61 -54.21
C ILE A 622 -0.79 -70.61 -54.48
N LYS A 623 -1.20 -70.70 -55.75
CA LYS A 623 -2.28 -71.57 -56.23
C LYS A 623 -1.81 -72.97 -56.66
N THR A 624 -0.51 -73.15 -56.89
CA THR A 624 0.10 -74.46 -57.19
C THR A 624 0.15 -75.30 -55.93
N GLU A 625 -0.57 -76.42 -55.89
CA GLU A 625 -0.51 -77.40 -54.80
C GLU A 625 0.93 -77.96 -54.66
N PHE A 626 1.41 -78.14 -53.43
CA PHE A 626 2.77 -78.68 -53.19
C PHE A 626 2.71 -80.16 -52.78
N PRO A 627 3.60 -81.04 -53.30
CA PRO A 627 3.52 -82.47 -53.03
C PRO A 627 3.86 -82.84 -51.58
N GLY A 628 3.05 -83.73 -51.00
CA GLY A 628 3.31 -84.38 -49.71
C GLY A 628 3.42 -83.39 -48.54
N PRO A 629 4.50 -83.42 -47.73
CA PRO A 629 4.62 -82.60 -46.53
C PRO A 629 4.78 -81.09 -46.83
N TYR A 630 5.04 -80.71 -48.09
CA TYR A 630 5.26 -79.31 -48.46
C TYR A 630 3.97 -78.50 -48.60
N GLU A 631 2.79 -79.11 -48.70
CA GLU A 631 1.50 -78.41 -48.79
C GLU A 631 1.22 -77.50 -47.57
N ALA A 632 1.67 -77.89 -46.37
CA ALA A 632 1.62 -77.04 -45.19
C ALA A 632 2.33 -75.70 -45.43
N LEU A 633 3.51 -75.71 -46.06
CA LEU A 633 4.31 -74.52 -46.36
C LEU A 633 3.58 -73.53 -47.30
N ARG A 634 2.72 -74.04 -48.18
CA ARG A 634 1.85 -73.24 -49.06
C ARG A 634 0.72 -72.59 -48.27
N GLN A 635 0.12 -73.34 -47.35
CA GLN A 635 -0.98 -72.86 -46.49
C GLN A 635 -0.48 -71.84 -45.46
N ASP A 636 0.67 -72.09 -44.83
CA ASP A 636 1.34 -71.16 -43.91
C ASP A 636 1.67 -69.83 -44.60
N PHE A 637 2.28 -69.88 -45.81
CA PHE A 637 2.56 -68.67 -46.60
C PHE A 637 1.28 -67.89 -46.93
N ASN A 638 0.27 -68.56 -47.50
CA ASN A 638 -0.98 -67.89 -47.89
C ASN A 638 -1.73 -67.33 -46.66
N THR A 639 -1.66 -68.00 -45.51
CA THR A 639 -2.26 -67.55 -44.25
C THR A 639 -1.53 -66.33 -43.69
N ALA A 640 -0.19 -66.35 -43.68
CA ALA A 640 0.61 -65.21 -43.25
C ALA A 640 0.39 -63.96 -44.12
N VAL A 641 0.31 -64.12 -45.45
CA VAL A 641 -0.05 -63.02 -46.37
C VAL A 641 -1.46 -62.51 -46.09
N SER A 642 -2.44 -63.39 -45.86
CA SER A 642 -3.82 -62.98 -45.55
C SER A 642 -3.95 -62.25 -44.21
N GLN A 643 -3.25 -62.69 -43.16
CA GLN A 643 -3.23 -62.04 -41.86
C GLN A 643 -2.52 -60.67 -41.93
N LEU A 644 -1.41 -60.59 -42.66
CA LEU A 644 -0.72 -59.33 -42.90
C LEU A 644 -1.61 -58.35 -43.68
N ALA A 645 -2.34 -58.82 -44.70
CA ALA A 645 -3.31 -58.00 -45.44
C ALA A 645 -4.41 -57.44 -44.53
N GLU A 646 -4.96 -58.26 -43.62
CA GLU A 646 -5.98 -57.82 -42.65
C GLU A 646 -5.42 -56.78 -41.67
N HIS A 647 -4.23 -57.01 -41.12
CA HIS A 647 -3.57 -56.04 -40.23
C HIS A 647 -3.27 -54.71 -40.94
N ILE A 648 -2.81 -54.76 -42.20
CA ILE A 648 -2.58 -53.58 -43.05
C ILE A 648 -3.88 -52.81 -43.32
N ILE A 649 -5.01 -53.50 -43.57
CA ILE A 649 -6.33 -52.87 -43.72
C ILE A 649 -6.76 -52.18 -42.42
N ARG A 650 -6.71 -52.87 -41.27
CA ARG A 650 -7.06 -52.31 -39.96
C ARG A 650 -6.18 -51.09 -39.59
N LEU A 651 -4.89 -51.15 -39.91
CA LEU A 651 -3.94 -50.05 -39.62
C LEU A 651 -4.18 -48.84 -40.53
N ARG A 652 -4.58 -49.05 -41.80
CA ARG A 652 -5.05 -47.99 -42.71
C ARG A 652 -6.32 -47.30 -42.18
N GLU A 653 -7.28 -48.07 -41.71
CA GLU A 653 -8.54 -47.56 -41.15
C GLU A 653 -8.31 -46.77 -39.86
N SER A 654 -7.48 -47.31 -38.95
CA SER A 654 -7.08 -46.60 -37.73
C SER A 654 -6.33 -45.29 -38.05
N SER A 655 -5.40 -45.30 -39.00
CA SER A 655 -4.66 -44.09 -39.41
C SER A 655 -5.59 -43.01 -39.98
N ALA A 656 -6.57 -43.38 -40.80
CA ALA A 656 -7.55 -42.44 -41.33
C ALA A 656 -8.47 -41.85 -40.24
N ILE A 657 -8.85 -42.65 -39.23
CA ILE A 657 -9.61 -42.16 -38.07
C ILE A 657 -8.78 -41.19 -37.23
N ILE A 658 -7.48 -41.44 -37.06
CA ILE A 658 -6.57 -40.54 -36.33
C ILE A 658 -6.36 -39.23 -37.11
N GLU A 659 -6.21 -39.26 -38.44
CA GLU A 659 -6.08 -38.04 -39.26
C GLU A 659 -7.33 -37.13 -39.13
N ASP A 660 -8.53 -37.67 -39.30
CA ASP A 660 -9.79 -36.92 -39.21
C ASP A 660 -10.05 -36.40 -37.78
N SER A 661 -9.84 -37.24 -36.76
CA SER A 661 -10.01 -36.87 -35.35
C SER A 661 -9.03 -35.78 -34.93
N SER A 662 -7.77 -35.89 -35.32
CA SER A 662 -6.73 -34.89 -34.98
C SER A 662 -6.98 -33.56 -35.70
N ALA A 663 -7.44 -33.60 -36.96
CA ALA A 663 -7.85 -32.38 -37.67
C ALA A 663 -9.05 -31.69 -36.97
N HIS A 664 -10.04 -32.47 -36.52
CA HIS A 664 -11.18 -31.95 -35.75
C HIS A 664 -10.77 -31.36 -34.40
N LEU A 665 -9.86 -32.02 -33.67
CA LEU A 665 -9.32 -31.53 -32.39
C LEU A 665 -8.50 -30.25 -32.58
N ALA A 666 -7.68 -30.15 -33.62
CA ALA A 666 -6.93 -28.94 -33.94
C ALA A 666 -7.86 -27.73 -34.20
N MET A 667 -8.96 -27.94 -34.94
CA MET A 667 -9.98 -26.91 -35.17
C MET A 667 -10.71 -26.51 -33.88
N ALA A 668 -11.07 -27.49 -33.03
CA ALA A 668 -11.77 -27.24 -31.77
C ALA A 668 -10.88 -26.47 -30.76
N SER A 669 -9.60 -26.85 -30.65
CA SER A 669 -8.62 -26.12 -29.83
C SER A 669 -8.42 -24.68 -30.33
N GLY A 670 -8.38 -24.46 -31.65
CA GLY A 670 -8.29 -23.11 -32.23
C GLY A 670 -9.47 -22.19 -31.86
N ASP A 671 -10.71 -22.69 -31.87
CA ASP A 671 -11.86 -21.88 -31.41
C ASP A 671 -11.83 -21.67 -29.88
N LEU A 672 -11.42 -22.67 -29.09
CA LEU A 672 -11.26 -22.52 -27.64
C LEU A 672 -10.21 -21.47 -27.28
N GLY A 673 -9.06 -21.44 -27.96
CA GLY A 673 -8.05 -20.39 -27.83
C GLY A 673 -8.64 -19.01 -28.11
N ARG A 674 -9.28 -18.83 -29.27
CA ARG A 674 -9.88 -17.54 -29.69
C ARG A 674 -11.04 -17.06 -28.80
N ARG A 675 -11.78 -18.00 -28.20
CA ARG A 675 -12.78 -17.70 -27.15
C ARG A 675 -12.11 -17.30 -25.83
N THR A 676 -10.97 -17.88 -25.52
CA THR A 676 -10.20 -17.58 -24.31
C THR A 676 -9.53 -16.19 -24.42
N GLU A 677 -9.02 -15.78 -25.59
CA GLU A 677 -8.65 -14.39 -25.87
C GLU A 677 -9.82 -13.42 -25.64
N THR A 678 -11.01 -13.77 -26.12
CA THR A 678 -12.23 -12.95 -25.96
C THR A 678 -12.63 -12.82 -24.49
N ASN A 679 -12.40 -13.85 -23.68
CA ASN A 679 -12.57 -13.80 -22.23
C ASN A 679 -11.52 -12.91 -21.54
N ALA A 680 -10.25 -12.97 -21.94
CA ALA A 680 -9.19 -12.08 -21.41
C ALA A 680 -9.52 -10.60 -21.67
N ALA A 681 -9.93 -10.25 -22.89
CA ALA A 681 -10.41 -8.91 -23.26
C ALA A 681 -11.75 -8.50 -22.59
N THR A 682 -12.35 -9.40 -21.81
CA THR A 682 -13.51 -9.12 -20.94
C THR A 682 -13.07 -8.99 -19.48
N LEU A 683 -12.15 -9.83 -19.01
CA LEU A 683 -11.51 -9.71 -17.69
C LEU A 683 -10.77 -8.37 -17.53
N GLU A 684 -10.09 -7.88 -18.57
CA GLU A 684 -9.43 -6.56 -18.56
C GLU A 684 -10.43 -5.42 -18.24
N LYS A 685 -11.64 -5.48 -18.81
CA LYS A 685 -12.70 -4.49 -18.56
C LYS A 685 -13.26 -4.62 -17.15
N VAL A 686 -13.40 -5.84 -16.65
CA VAL A 686 -13.81 -6.11 -15.26
C VAL A 686 -12.75 -5.59 -14.28
N ALA A 687 -11.46 -5.81 -14.54
CA ALA A 687 -10.37 -5.26 -13.74
C ALA A 687 -10.35 -3.72 -13.70
N ASN A 688 -10.65 -3.07 -14.83
CA ASN A 688 -10.78 -1.61 -14.87
C ASN A 688 -11.99 -1.10 -14.07
N ALA A 689 -13.15 -1.76 -14.18
CA ALA A 689 -14.32 -1.43 -13.36
C ALA A 689 -14.07 -1.65 -11.84
N ILE A 690 -13.30 -2.68 -11.48
CA ILE A 690 -12.86 -2.94 -10.10
C ILE A 690 -11.94 -1.82 -9.58
N ARG A 691 -11.04 -1.27 -10.40
CA ARG A 691 -10.20 -0.11 -10.04
C ARG A 691 -11.03 1.17 -9.83
N GLU A 692 -12.04 1.41 -10.67
CA GLU A 692 -12.98 2.52 -10.48
C GLU A 692 -13.79 2.36 -9.19
N LEU A 693 -14.26 1.14 -8.89
CA LEU A 693 -14.93 0.82 -7.62
C LEU A 693 -14.02 1.04 -6.41
N ALA A 694 -12.76 0.56 -6.45
CA ALA A 694 -11.79 0.76 -5.37
C ALA A 694 -11.57 2.25 -5.07
N ASN A 695 -11.37 3.06 -6.11
CA ASN A 695 -11.24 4.51 -6.00
C ASN A 695 -12.52 5.15 -5.42
N SER A 696 -13.70 4.75 -5.90
CA SER A 696 -14.99 5.26 -5.40
C SER A 696 -15.23 4.92 -3.93
N VAL A 697 -14.78 3.74 -3.47
CA VAL A 697 -14.85 3.33 -2.06
C VAL A 697 -13.86 4.11 -1.20
N SER A 698 -12.62 4.33 -1.67
CA SER A 698 -11.63 5.17 -0.97
C SER A 698 -12.14 6.61 -0.78
N ILE A 699 -12.66 7.23 -1.85
CA ILE A 699 -13.26 8.57 -1.80
C ILE A 699 -14.47 8.60 -0.84
N SER A 700 -15.23 7.51 -0.73
CA SER A 700 -16.35 7.41 0.22
C SER A 700 -15.87 7.32 1.68
N ALA A 701 -14.74 6.66 1.96
CA ALA A 701 -14.13 6.61 3.29
C ALA A 701 -13.56 7.98 3.71
N GLU A 702 -12.82 8.63 2.81
CA GLU A 702 -12.29 9.99 3.01
C GLU A 702 -13.41 11.03 3.19
N GLY A 703 -14.47 10.93 2.39
CA GLY A 703 -15.66 11.77 2.48
C GLY A 703 -16.40 11.61 3.81
N ALA A 704 -16.58 10.36 4.29
CA ALA A 704 -17.18 10.09 5.59
C ALA A 704 -16.33 10.62 6.75
N THR A 705 -15.00 10.43 6.70
CA THR A 705 -14.08 10.99 7.71
C THR A 705 -14.12 12.52 7.72
N SER A 706 -14.14 13.15 6.53
CA SER A 706 -14.24 14.61 6.39
C SER A 706 -15.57 15.16 6.93
N ALA A 707 -16.67 14.44 6.70
CA ALA A 707 -17.99 14.77 7.22
C ALA A 707 -18.09 14.60 8.74
N ASP A 708 -17.41 13.61 9.33
CA ASP A 708 -17.31 13.48 10.80
C ASP A 708 -16.52 14.63 11.44
N VAL A 709 -15.39 15.04 10.84
CA VAL A 709 -14.64 16.22 11.30
C VAL A 709 -15.49 17.50 11.21
N ALA A 710 -16.23 17.68 10.11
CA ALA A 710 -17.15 18.81 9.98
C ALA A 710 -18.29 18.76 11.02
N ALA A 711 -18.86 17.58 11.29
CA ALA A 711 -19.90 17.38 12.28
C ALA A 711 -19.42 17.77 13.70
N ARG A 712 -18.21 17.32 14.11
CA ARG A 712 -17.60 17.69 15.40
C ARG A 712 -17.35 19.20 15.53
N GLY A 713 -17.02 19.89 14.43
CA GLY A 713 -16.92 21.35 14.40
C GLY A 713 -18.25 22.03 14.77
N VAL A 714 -19.35 21.59 14.16
CA VAL A 714 -20.69 22.10 14.49
C VAL A 714 -21.12 21.68 15.90
N GLU A 715 -20.66 20.53 16.42
CA GLU A 715 -20.88 20.12 17.81
C GLU A 715 -20.24 21.12 18.79
N GLN A 716 -19.01 21.55 18.52
CA GLN A 716 -18.30 22.56 19.31
C GLN A 716 -18.98 23.93 19.24
N ASP A 717 -19.38 24.40 18.05
CA ASP A 717 -20.10 25.66 17.88
C ASP A 717 -21.47 25.64 18.59
N ALA A 718 -22.18 24.50 18.55
CA ALA A 718 -23.44 24.30 19.26
C ALA A 718 -23.26 24.26 20.78
N ALA A 719 -22.18 23.66 21.28
CA ALA A 719 -21.84 23.67 22.71
C ALA A 719 -21.55 25.10 23.21
N ILE A 720 -20.72 25.86 22.50
CA ILE A 720 -20.43 27.28 22.83
C ILE A 720 -21.72 28.12 22.78
N SER A 721 -22.57 27.88 21.77
CA SER A 721 -23.88 28.54 21.67
C SER A 721 -24.80 28.22 22.85
N ARG A 722 -24.67 27.01 23.43
CA ARG A 722 -25.44 26.59 24.61
C ARG A 722 -25.02 27.35 25.86
N ASP A 723 -23.71 27.47 26.09
CA ASP A 723 -23.17 28.18 27.26
C ASP A 723 -23.63 29.64 27.29
N VAL A 724 -23.61 30.32 26.14
CA VAL A 724 -24.11 31.70 25.98
C VAL A 724 -25.62 31.80 26.25
N VAL A 725 -26.43 30.80 25.85
CA VAL A 725 -27.86 30.76 26.15
C VAL A 725 -28.13 30.50 27.63
N MET A 726 -27.31 29.68 28.29
CA MET A 726 -27.38 29.47 29.74
C MET A 726 -27.01 30.73 30.53
N GLU A 727 -25.93 31.42 30.16
CA GLU A 727 -25.53 32.71 30.75
C GLU A 727 -26.64 33.77 30.56
N THR A 728 -27.17 33.89 29.34
CA THR A 728 -28.28 34.81 29.02
C THR A 728 -29.53 34.50 29.88
N THR A 729 -29.83 33.22 30.10
CA THR A 729 -30.98 32.80 30.93
C THR A 729 -30.75 33.12 32.41
N SER A 730 -29.53 32.98 32.92
CA SER A 730 -29.17 33.40 34.28
C SER A 730 -29.32 34.92 34.45
N ALA A 731 -28.80 35.71 33.51
CA ALA A 731 -28.92 37.17 33.53
C ALA A 731 -30.38 37.64 33.49
N MET A 732 -31.24 36.99 32.71
CA MET A 732 -32.68 37.32 32.68
C MET A 732 -33.39 36.98 34.00
N ALA A 733 -33.01 35.90 34.69
CA ALA A 733 -33.55 35.59 36.02
C ALA A 733 -33.09 36.59 37.11
N GLU A 734 -31.88 37.14 37.01
CA GLU A 734 -31.44 38.25 37.87
C GLU A 734 -32.22 39.54 37.60
N VAL A 735 -32.57 39.80 36.33
CA VAL A 735 -33.43 40.93 35.92
C VAL A 735 -34.87 40.75 36.45
N GLU A 736 -35.47 39.57 36.32
CA GLU A 736 -36.78 39.22 36.89
C GLU A 736 -36.81 39.44 38.42
N MET A 737 -35.80 38.91 39.13
CA MET A 737 -35.66 39.12 40.58
C MET A 737 -35.47 40.61 40.94
N SER A 738 -34.89 41.41 40.03
CA SER A 738 -34.72 42.85 40.22
C SER A 738 -36.03 43.61 40.00
N PHE A 739 -36.85 43.24 39.01
CA PHE A 739 -38.20 43.80 38.86
C PHE A 739 -39.13 43.45 40.03
N SER A 740 -39.06 42.22 40.55
CA SER A 740 -39.79 41.83 41.77
C SER A 740 -39.46 42.73 42.97
N LYS A 741 -38.18 43.09 43.16
CA LYS A 741 -37.74 44.06 44.18
C LYS A 741 -38.26 45.47 43.90
N ILE A 742 -38.31 45.90 42.64
CA ILE A 742 -38.85 47.22 42.26
C ILE A 742 -40.35 47.30 42.59
N ILE A 743 -41.17 46.30 42.26
CA ILE A 743 -42.60 46.26 42.63
C ILE A 743 -42.76 46.43 44.14
N SER A 744 -42.02 45.67 44.95
CA SER A 744 -42.07 45.79 46.41
C SER A 744 -41.64 47.17 46.94
N ILE A 745 -40.81 47.92 46.22
CA ILE A 745 -40.43 49.30 46.58
C ILE A 745 -41.55 50.28 46.20
N VAL A 746 -42.19 50.10 45.04
CA VAL A 746 -43.30 50.94 44.57
C VAL A 746 -44.54 50.78 45.44
N ASP A 747 -44.86 49.55 45.86
CA ASP A 747 -45.95 49.27 46.81
C ASP A 747 -45.73 49.93 48.19
N VAL A 748 -44.46 50.01 48.63
CA VAL A 748 -44.07 50.76 49.84
C VAL A 748 -44.19 52.28 49.63
N ILE A 749 -43.84 52.79 48.45
CA ILE A 749 -44.01 54.21 48.10
C ILE A 749 -45.49 54.60 48.08
N ASP A 750 -46.38 53.80 47.49
CA ASP A 750 -47.82 54.06 47.52
C ASP A 750 -48.39 53.94 48.95
N SER A 751 -47.93 52.95 49.73
CA SER A 751 -48.29 52.83 51.15
C SER A 751 -47.91 54.09 51.96
N ILE A 752 -46.75 54.69 51.68
CA ILE A 752 -46.29 55.94 52.29
C ILE A 752 -47.11 57.14 51.78
N ALA A 753 -47.44 57.18 50.48
CA ALA A 753 -48.29 58.21 49.89
C ALA A 753 -49.71 58.20 50.49
N PHE A 754 -50.33 57.02 50.62
CA PHE A 754 -51.62 56.83 51.27
C PHE A 754 -51.61 57.27 52.73
N GLN A 755 -50.59 56.87 53.50
CA GLN A 755 -50.42 57.33 54.90
C GLN A 755 -50.23 58.85 54.98
N THR A 756 -49.48 59.45 54.04
CA THR A 756 -49.27 60.91 53.98
C THR A 756 -50.56 61.65 53.64
N ASN A 757 -51.38 61.14 52.71
CA ASN A 757 -52.71 61.66 52.39
C ASN A 757 -53.67 61.60 53.61
N LEU A 758 -53.63 60.53 54.42
CA LEU A 758 -54.40 60.43 55.66
C LEU A 758 -53.89 61.40 56.76
N LEU A 759 -52.57 61.53 56.92
CA LEU A 759 -51.97 62.50 57.86
C LEU A 759 -52.30 63.95 57.47
N ALA A 760 -52.23 64.26 56.17
CA ALA A 760 -52.58 65.56 55.63
C ALA A 760 -54.09 65.86 55.76
N LEU A 761 -54.96 64.87 55.57
CA LEU A 761 -56.39 64.97 55.86
C LEU A 761 -56.64 65.29 57.34
N ASN A 762 -56.02 64.57 58.26
CA ASN A 762 -56.14 64.80 59.70
C ASN A 762 -55.63 66.20 60.10
N ALA A 763 -54.49 66.62 59.56
CA ALA A 763 -53.95 67.97 59.77
C ALA A 763 -54.87 69.05 59.22
N GLY A 764 -55.48 68.84 58.05
CA GLY A 764 -56.46 69.75 57.45
C GLY A 764 -57.75 69.88 58.28
N VAL A 765 -58.22 68.78 58.88
CA VAL A 765 -59.38 68.79 59.79
C VAL A 765 -59.08 69.58 61.07
N GLU A 766 -57.92 69.36 61.70
CA GLU A 766 -57.56 70.10 62.92
C GLU A 766 -57.22 71.57 62.63
N ALA A 767 -56.65 71.87 61.45
CA ALA A 767 -56.47 73.25 60.98
C ALA A 767 -57.81 73.97 60.74
N ALA A 768 -58.81 73.30 60.15
CA ALA A 768 -60.15 73.85 60.02
C ALA A 768 -60.82 74.08 61.39
N ARG A 769 -60.60 73.17 62.34
CA ARG A 769 -61.06 73.27 63.74
C ARG A 769 -60.44 74.45 64.49
N ALA A 770 -59.22 74.86 64.14
CA ALA A 770 -58.53 76.04 64.68
C ALA A 770 -59.00 77.39 64.08
N GLY A 771 -59.94 77.38 63.13
CA GLY A 771 -60.55 78.60 62.60
C GLY A 771 -59.56 79.53 61.90
N GLN A 772 -59.64 80.84 62.16
CA GLN A 772 -58.75 81.83 61.52
C GLN A 772 -57.26 81.59 61.79
N ALA A 773 -56.89 81.06 62.97
CA ALA A 773 -55.50 80.76 63.29
C ALA A 773 -54.94 79.56 62.50
N GLY A 774 -55.81 78.66 62.03
CA GLY A 774 -55.42 77.47 61.27
C GLY A 774 -55.25 77.67 59.76
N GLN A 775 -55.59 78.84 59.21
CA GLN A 775 -55.67 79.03 57.74
C GLN A 775 -54.37 78.69 56.99
N GLY A 776 -53.21 79.08 57.51
CA GLY A 776 -51.91 78.73 56.92
C GLY A 776 -51.64 77.21 56.93
N PHE A 777 -51.97 76.54 58.04
CA PHE A 777 -51.83 75.08 58.16
C PHE A 777 -52.83 74.33 57.26
N ALA A 778 -54.04 74.87 57.04
CA ALA A 778 -55.02 74.27 56.14
C ALA A 778 -54.55 74.28 54.67
N VAL A 779 -53.88 75.36 54.23
CA VAL A 779 -53.27 75.43 52.89
C VAL A 779 -52.12 74.43 52.76
N VAL A 780 -51.20 74.38 53.73
CA VAL A 780 -50.09 73.41 53.72
C VAL A 780 -50.60 71.97 53.74
N ALA A 781 -51.63 71.68 54.55
CA ALA A 781 -52.26 70.36 54.59
C ALA A 781 -52.91 69.99 53.24
N SER A 782 -53.56 70.94 52.55
CA SER A 782 -54.11 70.72 51.22
C SER A 782 -53.03 70.45 50.17
N GLU A 783 -51.90 71.16 50.24
CA GLU A 783 -50.78 71.00 49.30
C GLU A 783 -50.07 69.66 49.51
N VAL A 784 -49.75 69.30 50.76
CA VAL A 784 -49.18 67.99 51.11
C VAL A 784 -50.11 66.85 50.72
N ARG A 785 -51.44 67.06 50.83
CA ARG A 785 -52.43 66.07 50.37
C ARG A 785 -52.44 65.92 48.84
N SER A 786 -52.40 67.02 48.09
CA SER A 786 -52.33 66.98 46.63
C SER A 786 -51.04 66.32 46.15
N LEU A 787 -49.91 66.64 46.79
CA LEU A 787 -48.63 65.96 46.54
C LEU A 787 -48.72 64.46 46.83
N ALA A 788 -49.31 64.05 47.95
CA ALA A 788 -49.50 62.64 48.29
C ALA A 788 -50.39 61.90 47.28
N GLN A 789 -51.48 62.51 46.81
CA GLN A 789 -52.31 61.93 45.75
C GLN A 789 -51.53 61.75 44.44
N ARG A 790 -50.75 62.76 44.05
CA ARG A 790 -49.86 62.69 42.86
C ARG A 790 -48.75 61.63 43.01
N CYS A 791 -48.29 61.35 44.22
CA CYS A 791 -47.35 60.25 44.49
C CYS A 791 -48.03 58.88 44.32
N THR A 792 -49.28 58.70 44.77
CA THR A 792 -50.06 57.47 44.51
C THR A 792 -50.34 57.29 43.01
N GLU A 793 -50.71 58.36 42.30
CA GLU A 793 -50.91 58.33 40.84
C GLU A 793 -49.62 57.91 40.12
N ALA A 794 -48.49 58.55 40.42
CA ALA A 794 -47.19 58.19 39.83
C ALA A 794 -46.70 56.78 40.22
N ALA A 795 -46.95 56.34 41.46
CA ALA A 795 -46.63 54.97 41.88
C ALA A 795 -47.46 53.93 41.10
N SER A 796 -48.74 54.22 40.85
CA SER A 796 -49.62 53.37 40.03
C SER A 796 -49.16 53.30 38.57
N GLU A 797 -48.75 54.42 37.97
CA GLU A 797 -48.15 54.45 36.63
C GLU A 797 -46.84 53.64 36.55
N ILE A 798 -45.95 53.78 37.54
CA ILE A 798 -44.71 53.00 37.61
C ILE A 798 -45.01 51.50 37.75
N ASN A 799 -45.95 51.10 38.63
CA ASN A 799 -46.32 49.70 38.79
C ASN A 799 -46.91 49.09 37.49
N ALA A 800 -47.65 49.88 36.69
CA ALA A 800 -48.14 49.44 35.39
C ALA A 800 -47.00 49.16 34.40
N VAL A 801 -46.06 50.10 34.24
CA VAL A 801 -44.90 49.97 33.33
C VAL A 801 -43.97 48.83 33.78
N VAL A 802 -43.72 48.71 35.09
CA VAL A 802 -42.92 47.62 35.66
C VAL A 802 -43.56 46.26 35.40
N LYS A 803 -44.89 46.14 35.51
CA LYS A 803 -45.61 44.89 35.21
C LYS A 803 -45.54 44.52 33.72
N GLU A 804 -45.77 45.46 32.80
CA GLU A 804 -45.62 45.24 31.35
C GLU A 804 -44.19 44.82 30.99
N THR A 805 -43.20 45.39 31.67
CA THR A 805 -41.80 45.01 31.51
C THR A 805 -41.52 43.60 32.06
N ASN A 806 -42.11 43.22 33.20
CA ASN A 806 -41.98 41.86 33.76
C ASN A 806 -42.57 40.79 32.82
N GLU A 807 -43.77 41.02 32.28
CA GLU A 807 -44.40 40.15 31.27
C GLU A 807 -43.52 40.02 30.00
N THR A 808 -42.72 41.05 29.68
CA THR A 808 -41.75 41.02 28.59
C THR A 808 -40.48 40.22 28.94
N VAL A 809 -40.00 40.29 30.19
CA VAL A 809 -38.85 39.50 30.69
C VAL A 809 -39.21 38.01 30.80
N GLU A 810 -40.38 37.66 31.34
CA GLU A 810 -40.90 36.28 31.39
C GLU A 810 -40.93 35.63 29.99
N ARG A 811 -41.41 36.39 29.00
CA ARG A 811 -41.37 35.98 27.57
C ARG A 811 -39.93 35.81 27.05
N GLY A 812 -38.99 36.63 27.50
CA GLY A 812 -37.57 36.50 27.18
C GLY A 812 -36.99 35.19 27.69
N VAL A 813 -37.17 34.88 28.97
CA VAL A 813 -36.76 33.62 29.61
C VAL A 813 -37.38 32.40 28.91
N ALA A 814 -38.67 32.47 28.55
CA ALA A 814 -39.34 31.40 27.82
C ALA A 814 -38.74 31.17 26.40
N LEU A 815 -38.26 32.23 25.74
CA LEU A 815 -37.60 32.13 24.43
C LEU A 815 -36.16 31.60 24.53
N THR A 816 -35.37 32.01 25.53
CA THR A 816 -34.01 31.47 25.73
C THR A 816 -34.03 30.01 26.17
N SER A 817 -34.97 29.62 27.05
CA SER A 817 -35.19 28.21 27.40
C SER A 817 -35.56 27.36 26.18
N LYS A 818 -36.38 27.88 25.27
CA LYS A 818 -36.70 27.21 24.00
C LYS A 818 -35.49 27.11 23.06
N ALA A 819 -34.57 28.07 23.11
CA ALA A 819 -33.30 28.00 22.37
C ALA A 819 -32.38 26.90 22.93
N ASP A 820 -32.24 26.77 24.26
CA ASP A 820 -31.47 25.67 24.88
C ASP A 820 -31.95 24.29 24.43
N VAL A 821 -33.27 24.04 24.51
CA VAL A 821 -33.87 22.77 24.06
C VAL A 821 -33.62 22.52 22.56
N SER A 822 -33.61 23.58 21.74
CA SER A 822 -33.33 23.48 20.30
C SER A 822 -31.87 23.15 20.04
N ILE A 823 -30.93 23.76 20.77
CA ILE A 823 -29.48 23.49 20.69
C ILE A 823 -29.15 22.07 21.19
N ALA A 824 -29.77 21.63 22.29
CA ALA A 824 -29.66 20.25 22.77
C ALA A 824 -30.13 19.22 21.72
N THR A 825 -31.22 19.53 21.00
CA THR A 825 -31.72 18.68 19.90
C THR A 825 -30.77 18.66 18.70
N ILE A 826 -30.08 19.78 18.42
CA ILE A 826 -29.04 19.86 17.37
C ILE A 826 -27.83 19.00 17.75
N LEU A 827 -27.34 19.08 19.00
CA LEU A 827 -26.25 18.24 19.50
C LEU A 827 -26.56 16.74 19.38
N GLU A 828 -27.78 16.32 19.76
CA GLU A 828 -28.22 14.93 19.60
C GLU A 828 -28.30 14.49 18.11
N GLY A 829 -28.69 15.42 17.22
CA GLY A 829 -28.66 15.21 15.77
C GLY A 829 -27.23 15.03 15.23
N ILE A 830 -26.29 15.86 15.68
CA ILE A 830 -24.88 15.82 15.27
C ILE A 830 -24.21 14.53 15.75
N GLY A 831 -24.43 14.11 16.99
CA GLY A 831 -23.93 12.82 17.50
C GLY A 831 -24.44 11.61 16.69
N ARG A 832 -25.68 11.68 16.16
CA ARG A 832 -26.19 10.67 15.22
C ARG A 832 -25.52 10.73 13.85
N VAL A 833 -25.18 11.91 13.34
CA VAL A 833 -24.42 12.07 12.09
C VAL A 833 -23.00 11.53 12.24
N SER A 834 -22.27 11.91 13.30
CA SER A 834 -20.92 11.40 13.60
C SER A 834 -20.90 9.88 13.68
N LYS A 835 -21.84 9.27 14.42
CA LYS A 835 -21.97 7.82 14.50
C LYS A 835 -22.21 7.16 13.13
N ALA A 836 -23.06 7.76 12.29
CA ALA A 836 -23.33 7.26 10.94
C ALA A 836 -22.09 7.37 10.02
N MET A 837 -21.36 8.49 10.08
CA MET A 837 -20.13 8.68 9.31
C MET A 837 -19.04 7.68 9.72
N ASN A 838 -18.88 7.42 11.02
CA ASN A 838 -17.96 6.39 11.51
C ASN A 838 -18.34 4.98 10.97
N THR A 839 -19.62 4.60 10.99
CA THR A 839 -20.08 3.34 10.39
C THR A 839 -19.79 3.29 8.88
N ILE A 840 -20.00 4.38 8.13
CA ILE A 840 -19.68 4.43 6.69
C ILE A 840 -18.18 4.29 6.44
N ALA A 841 -17.33 4.98 7.21
CA ALA A 841 -15.88 4.88 7.07
C ALA A 841 -15.35 3.47 7.37
N LEU A 842 -15.88 2.79 8.40
CA LEU A 842 -15.56 1.41 8.70
C LEU A 842 -16.00 0.45 7.59
N SER A 843 -17.25 0.53 7.13
CA SER A 843 -17.75 -0.32 6.04
C SER A 843 -17.08 -0.03 4.70
N ALA A 844 -16.66 1.21 4.43
CA ALA A 844 -15.88 1.54 3.24
C ALA A 844 -14.45 0.96 3.32
N THR A 845 -13.84 0.95 4.51
CA THR A 845 -12.53 0.30 4.73
C THR A 845 -12.62 -1.22 4.49
N GLU A 846 -13.68 -1.86 5.01
CA GLU A 846 -13.97 -3.28 4.78
C GLU A 846 -14.25 -3.59 3.29
N GLN A 847 -15.05 -2.76 2.62
CA GLN A 847 -15.29 -2.88 1.18
C GLN A 847 -14.00 -2.70 0.37
N SER A 848 -13.11 -1.77 0.77
CA SER A 848 -11.83 -1.56 0.08
C SER A 848 -10.95 -2.81 0.15
N LYS A 849 -10.94 -3.53 1.28
CA LYS A 849 -10.28 -4.84 1.39
C LYS A 849 -10.91 -5.86 0.44
N ASN A 850 -12.23 -6.04 0.52
CA ASN A 850 -12.95 -7.02 -0.32
C ASN A 850 -12.75 -6.75 -1.83
N VAL A 851 -12.67 -5.48 -2.25
CA VAL A 851 -12.38 -5.07 -3.63
C VAL A 851 -10.92 -5.37 -4.02
N SER A 852 -9.97 -5.25 -3.08
CA SER A 852 -8.57 -5.68 -3.28
C SER A 852 -8.48 -7.19 -3.50
N ASP A 853 -9.14 -7.99 -2.66
CA ASP A 853 -9.15 -9.45 -2.75
C ASP A 853 -9.76 -9.92 -4.09
N VAL A 854 -10.82 -9.24 -4.55
CA VAL A 854 -11.44 -9.47 -5.88
C VAL A 854 -10.52 -9.03 -7.03
N ASN A 855 -9.80 -7.91 -6.91
CA ASN A 855 -8.81 -7.48 -7.91
C ASN A 855 -7.67 -8.51 -8.06
N GLU A 856 -7.20 -9.09 -6.96
CA GLU A 856 -6.18 -10.14 -6.98
C GLU A 856 -6.73 -11.43 -7.62
N ALA A 857 -7.95 -11.84 -7.27
CA ALA A 857 -8.62 -12.97 -7.90
C ALA A 857 -8.79 -12.80 -9.42
N VAL A 858 -9.17 -11.60 -9.89
CA VAL A 858 -9.26 -11.29 -11.33
C VAL A 858 -7.88 -11.31 -12.00
N THR A 859 -6.83 -10.88 -11.29
CA THR A 859 -5.44 -10.96 -11.79
C THR A 859 -4.99 -12.42 -11.96
N ARG A 860 -5.32 -13.31 -11.02
CA ARG A 860 -5.10 -14.77 -11.16
C ARG A 860 -5.91 -15.38 -12.30
N LEU A 861 -7.16 -14.94 -12.50
CA LEU A 861 -8.01 -15.40 -13.60
C LEU A 861 -7.46 -14.97 -14.97
N ASP A 862 -6.93 -13.75 -15.10
CA ASP A 862 -6.30 -13.28 -16.35
C ASP A 862 -5.06 -14.11 -16.70
N GLN A 863 -4.14 -14.33 -15.74
CA GLN A 863 -2.97 -15.20 -15.93
C GLN A 863 -3.36 -16.64 -16.34
N SER A 864 -4.37 -17.22 -15.67
CA SER A 864 -4.90 -18.54 -16.02
C SER A 864 -5.52 -18.57 -17.42
N THR A 865 -6.26 -17.51 -17.80
CA THR A 865 -6.86 -17.35 -19.13
C THR A 865 -5.79 -17.25 -20.21
N GLN A 866 -4.73 -16.46 -20.01
CA GLN A 866 -3.60 -16.37 -20.94
C GLN A 866 -2.85 -17.70 -21.08
N LYS A 867 -2.62 -18.42 -19.97
CA LYS A 867 -2.03 -19.77 -19.99
C LYS A 867 -2.90 -20.76 -20.77
N ASN A 868 -4.22 -20.73 -20.58
CA ASN A 868 -5.16 -21.58 -21.31
C ASN A 868 -5.15 -21.28 -22.81
N ALA A 869 -5.08 -20.00 -23.23
CA ALA A 869 -4.98 -19.64 -24.64
C ALA A 869 -3.72 -20.24 -25.28
N ALA A 870 -2.55 -20.06 -24.66
CA ALA A 870 -1.30 -20.66 -25.14
C ALA A 870 -1.34 -22.19 -25.17
N MET A 871 -1.92 -22.83 -24.15
CA MET A 871 -2.12 -24.28 -24.10
C MET A 871 -3.03 -24.77 -25.25
N PHE A 872 -4.05 -24.01 -25.63
CA PHE A 872 -4.91 -24.36 -26.76
C PHE A 872 -4.22 -24.17 -28.12
N GLU A 873 -3.33 -23.18 -28.27
CA GLU A 873 -2.46 -23.08 -29.46
C GLU A 873 -1.48 -24.27 -29.56
N GLU A 874 -0.82 -24.63 -28.46
CA GLU A 874 0.08 -25.79 -28.39
C GLU A 874 -0.68 -27.11 -28.68
N THR A 875 -1.89 -27.25 -28.12
CA THR A 875 -2.77 -28.40 -28.39
C THR A 875 -3.20 -28.44 -29.86
N ALA A 876 -3.50 -27.29 -30.47
CA ALA A 876 -3.83 -27.23 -31.89
C ALA A 876 -2.65 -27.64 -32.77
N ALA A 877 -1.44 -27.12 -32.50
CA ALA A 877 -0.22 -27.47 -33.22
C ALA A 877 0.17 -28.95 -33.05
N THR A 878 -0.01 -29.51 -31.85
CA THR A 878 0.25 -30.92 -31.55
C THR A 878 -0.70 -31.83 -32.32
N ASN A 879 -2.01 -31.53 -32.32
CA ASN A 879 -2.99 -32.26 -33.11
C ASN A 879 -2.75 -32.11 -34.63
N GLN A 880 -2.34 -30.93 -35.10
CA GLN A 880 -1.98 -30.71 -36.50
C GLN A 880 -0.71 -31.49 -36.93
N SER A 881 0.19 -31.79 -35.98
CA SER A 881 1.34 -32.66 -36.17
C SER A 881 0.95 -34.14 -36.17
N LEU A 882 0.06 -34.56 -35.25
CA LEU A 882 -0.47 -35.93 -35.21
C LEU A 882 -1.27 -36.28 -36.48
N ALA A 883 -2.02 -35.32 -37.03
CA ALA A 883 -2.68 -35.47 -38.33
C ALA A 883 -1.68 -35.70 -39.48
N GLN A 884 -0.51 -35.03 -39.46
CA GLN A 884 0.54 -35.24 -40.46
C GLN A 884 1.20 -36.62 -40.31
N GLU A 885 1.43 -37.10 -39.09
CA GLU A 885 2.00 -38.43 -38.85
C GLU A 885 1.01 -39.55 -39.23
N ALA A 886 -0.26 -39.41 -38.90
CA ALA A 886 -1.32 -40.33 -39.35
C ALA A 886 -1.46 -40.37 -40.88
N LYS A 887 -1.26 -39.23 -41.55
CA LYS A 887 -1.18 -39.15 -43.02
C LYS A 887 0.08 -39.82 -43.57
N ALA A 888 1.23 -39.69 -42.89
CA ALA A 888 2.48 -40.36 -43.26
C ALA A 888 2.35 -41.90 -43.14
N LEU A 889 1.77 -42.38 -42.04
CA LEU A 889 1.40 -43.80 -41.87
C LEU A 889 0.45 -44.25 -42.98
N THR A 890 -0.60 -43.49 -43.29
CA THR A 890 -1.53 -43.82 -44.39
C THR A 890 -0.81 -43.93 -45.74
N ASN A 891 0.15 -43.05 -46.02
CA ASN A 891 0.99 -43.12 -47.23
C ASN A 891 1.88 -44.38 -47.25
N ILE A 892 2.55 -44.72 -46.14
CA ILE A 892 3.39 -45.93 -46.03
C ILE A 892 2.54 -47.19 -46.24
N VAL A 893 1.37 -47.25 -45.59
CA VAL A 893 0.44 -48.38 -45.68
C VAL A 893 -0.18 -48.50 -47.08
N SER A 894 -0.32 -47.38 -47.82
CA SER A 894 -0.81 -47.39 -49.21
C SER A 894 0.14 -48.06 -50.22
N ALA A 895 1.40 -48.30 -49.85
CA ALA A 895 2.32 -49.09 -50.67
C ALA A 895 1.95 -50.58 -50.74
N PHE A 896 1.13 -51.07 -49.80
CA PHE A 896 0.67 -52.46 -49.77
C PHE A 896 -0.66 -52.63 -50.53
N GLN A 897 -0.62 -53.43 -51.60
CA GLN A 897 -1.82 -53.80 -52.35
C GLN A 897 -2.60 -54.85 -51.56
N THR A 898 -3.88 -54.58 -51.32
CA THR A 898 -4.79 -55.42 -50.53
C THR A 898 -6.08 -55.65 -51.29
N THR A 899 -6.74 -56.78 -51.05
CA THR A 899 -7.96 -57.21 -51.77
C THR A 899 -9.22 -56.40 -51.43
N ALA A 900 -9.12 -55.43 -50.53
CA ALA A 900 -10.23 -54.54 -50.16
C ALA A 900 -10.50 -53.51 -51.26
N GLU A 901 -11.56 -53.74 -52.05
CA GLU A 901 -12.05 -52.82 -53.08
C GLU A 901 -12.22 -51.38 -52.56
N SER A 902 -11.91 -50.39 -53.40
CA SER A 902 -11.93 -48.96 -53.08
C SER A 902 -13.34 -48.35 -52.91
N GLY A 903 -14.35 -49.15 -52.55
CA GLY A 903 -15.76 -48.80 -52.64
C GLY A 903 -16.37 -48.12 -51.41
N ASN A 904 -16.10 -48.61 -50.19
CA ASN A 904 -17.06 -48.42 -49.09
C ASN A 904 -16.73 -47.37 -48.02
N VAL A 905 -15.47 -46.93 -47.89
CA VAL A 905 -15.05 -45.91 -46.89
C VAL A 905 -15.86 -44.60 -47.04
N ASN A 906 -16.20 -44.25 -48.28
CA ASN A 906 -16.96 -43.04 -48.61
C ASN A 906 -18.46 -43.08 -48.24
N GLN A 907 -19.03 -44.23 -47.87
CA GLN A 907 -20.44 -44.29 -47.43
C GLN A 907 -20.57 -44.07 -45.91
N ILE A 908 -19.70 -44.67 -45.10
CA ILE A 908 -19.74 -44.54 -43.63
C ILE A 908 -19.52 -43.08 -43.21
N ALA A 909 -18.54 -42.41 -43.81
CA ALA A 909 -18.28 -40.97 -43.61
C ALA A 909 -19.48 -40.07 -43.99
N LYS A 910 -20.35 -40.53 -44.90
CA LYS A 910 -21.53 -39.78 -45.36
C LYS A 910 -22.74 -39.96 -44.45
N HIS A 911 -22.87 -41.10 -43.78
CA HIS A 911 -24.01 -41.39 -42.90
C HIS A 911 -23.88 -40.72 -41.53
N LYS A 912 -22.67 -40.68 -40.92
CA LYS A 912 -22.45 -39.93 -39.67
C LYS A 912 -22.59 -38.41 -39.82
N ARG A 913 -22.36 -37.85 -41.02
CA ARG A 913 -22.53 -36.40 -41.27
C ARG A 913 -23.99 -35.91 -41.31
N SER A 914 -24.98 -36.79 -41.19
CA SER A 914 -26.40 -36.42 -41.09
C SER A 914 -27.05 -36.79 -39.75
N SER A 915 -26.27 -37.05 -38.70
CA SER A 915 -26.76 -37.27 -37.32
C SER A 915 -26.12 -36.32 -36.29
N VAL A 916 -25.46 -35.27 -36.75
CA VAL A 916 -24.76 -34.24 -35.93
C VAL A 916 -25.05 -32.83 -36.51
N ALA A 917 -26.24 -32.67 -37.06
CA ALA A 917 -26.83 -31.44 -37.59
C ALA A 917 -28.34 -31.46 -37.31
#